data_AF-T2M9P7-F1
#
_entry.id   AF-T2M9P7-F1
#
_cell.length_a   1.000
_cell.length_b   1.000
_cell.length_c   1.000
_cell.angle_alpha   90.00
_cell.angle_beta   90.00
_cell.angle_gamma   90.00
#
_symmetry.space_group_name_H-M   'P 1'
#
loop_
_entity.id
_entity.type
_entity.pdbx_description
1 polymer ?
#
loop_
_entity_poly.entity_id
_entity_poly.type
_entity_poly.pdbx_seq_one_letter_code
_entity_poly.pdbx_strand_id
1 'polypeptide(L)'
;MKITTSEKDKKKMVFNEVLYDIDINSSASKPDAAVFADEHNADELFQNFGSTIKVKIMINFRHEDLEDCTSVVSARYRIGIRPQTAIIAAISNQTLFLKPYMFDMSPSNDLAAFNSSFEIRQALLVSMLRYAWYLIEQLVILVLADDDVDEKIKKKMLKKLVKQSLQQHADHQNKNYMQKFLPDELVLKVCSFIRPKDLANLSCTCKRLRTLCDDLILWKRLYYNCYRLEAPIQKCPSTKLYQVFNLISGPGKPELSWKKLFPFLIKANHITKDLMLIKSLENLGRKCFSSIQEGIDNSTSGILLIHPDTYMESLKINSPVTLIGAGSPGGPNEVHICNSAQTVLKLGPGAGKSHIAFLRLSIQRQENVAPTRHHCIEICNDNSPIIQDCAAAVHVHGSGCSPRIVRCKISDCDNVGLFISEGAQGVYEDNDIFSNRLAGVWVKSGANPIMRRNEVHHGKDAGFFIFDGGMGYYEENDVHSNRIAGIEVRSGANPTVVRCHIHHGFTGGIYVHDDGRGEFLANRIHTNTFAGVWVTSGSNPTIKDNEIYHGQQGGIYVFGDGRGLIENNDIHGNALAGIQIRSNSNPIVRKNRIHHGLHGGIYIHEGGMGLIEENEIYANTLAGIWITTGSAPILRHNRIHSGKQVGVYFYDKGCGTLEDNEIYNHKYSGIQIRSGSNPVIRQNKIWGGKNGGVLIYNGGQGILEDNEIFDNAMAGVWIKTESNPILRRNKIHDGHEGGVCIFNNGKGLLEENDIFRNSLTGVLISTSSFPVLRRNRIFDGGAAGIEITNGAGGVLQRNEIFNNRFDGICLATGVKPKMLENNCHDNKMALAEAISAGKCLYQVSGSSCYPMHDFFRCLTCSSTENLAICVNCIEICHSGHDVEFVRHDRFFCDCGAGTTPHTCKIALSSTTIVALKSSTQAKKTKSPRAGRSPSAKKRRVATVRCSRSSTRNQNRNQSGVDNLDSMSSEIYSIGL
;
A
#
# COMPACT_ATOMS: atom_id res chain seq x y z
N MET A 1 31.12 12.87 37.39
CA MET A 1 32.05 14.02 37.46
C MET A 1 31.24 15.30 37.68
N LYS A 2 31.75 16.26 38.47
CA LYS A 2 31.19 17.63 38.52
C LYS A 2 31.77 18.44 37.37
N ILE A 3 30.93 19.13 36.60
CA ILE A 3 31.35 20.29 35.79
C ILE A 3 30.30 21.38 35.96
N THR A 4 30.73 22.52 36.49
CA THR A 4 29.98 23.79 36.58
C THR A 4 30.11 24.59 35.30
N THR A 5 29.08 25.33 34.90
CA THR A 5 29.16 26.35 33.85
C THR A 5 28.54 27.67 34.32
N SER A 6 29.08 28.78 33.81
CA SER A 6 28.68 30.15 34.13
C SER A 6 28.31 30.90 32.85
N GLU A 7 27.33 31.80 32.94
CA GLU A 7 26.89 32.61 31.80
C GLU A 7 27.93 33.69 31.42
N LYS A 8 28.09 33.93 30.10
CA LYS A 8 28.03 35.29 29.52
C LYS A 8 28.00 35.29 27.99
N ASP A 9 27.06 36.08 27.45
CA ASP A 9 27.08 36.73 26.12
C ASP A 9 27.09 35.87 24.83
N LYS A 10 26.42 36.24 23.71
CA LYS A 10 25.36 37.23 23.42
C LYS A 10 24.77 36.95 22.02
N LYS A 11 23.44 37.07 21.89
CA LYS A 11 22.67 37.56 20.70
C LYS A 11 23.00 37.03 19.28
N LYS A 12 22.05 36.30 18.66
CA LYS A 12 21.08 36.82 17.66
C LYS A 12 20.16 35.70 17.13
N MET A 13 18.85 36.00 17.01
CA MET A 13 17.86 35.16 16.32
C MET A 13 17.92 35.38 14.80
N VAL A 14 17.68 34.34 13.99
CA VAL A 14 16.49 34.16 13.10
C VAL A 14 16.32 32.64 12.89
N PHE A 15 15.07 32.17 12.79
CA PHE A 15 14.69 30.76 12.62
C PHE A 15 15.02 30.16 11.24
N ASN A 16 15.18 28.84 11.19
CA ASN A 16 14.43 27.96 10.26
C ASN A 16 14.42 26.52 10.80
N GLU A 17 13.36 25.77 10.48
CA GLU A 17 13.06 24.43 10.99
C GLU A 17 13.95 23.34 10.36
N VAL A 18 14.33 22.34 11.16
CA VAL A 18 14.80 21.03 10.70
C VAL A 18 14.26 19.94 11.63
N LEU A 19 13.42 19.06 11.10
CA LEU A 19 13.16 17.72 11.63
C LEU A 19 14.32 16.79 11.23
N TYR A 20 14.70 15.84 12.09
CA TYR A 20 14.70 14.41 11.76
C TYR A 20 15.06 13.53 12.97
N ASP A 21 14.67 12.26 12.86
CA ASP A 21 14.71 11.19 13.85
C ASP A 21 16.06 10.90 14.53
N ILE A 22 15.96 10.25 15.70
CA ILE A 22 17.01 9.38 16.24
C ILE A 22 16.46 7.96 16.30
N ASP A 23 17.12 7.09 15.54
CA ASP A 23 16.84 5.66 15.41
C ASP A 23 17.37 4.88 16.64
N ILE A 24 16.63 3.89 17.13
CA ILE A 24 17.00 3.08 18.31
C ILE A 24 17.19 1.62 17.91
N ASN A 25 18.46 1.22 17.78
CA ASN A 25 18.87 -0.18 17.79
C ASN A 25 19.32 -0.59 19.19
N SER A 26 18.67 -1.58 19.80
CA SER A 26 19.24 -2.33 20.92
C SER A 26 18.91 -3.82 20.85
N SER A 27 19.96 -4.63 20.75
CA SER A 27 19.90 -6.09 20.83
C SER A 27 19.89 -6.54 22.30
N ALA A 28 19.20 -7.64 22.58
CA ALA A 28 18.97 -8.12 23.93
C ALA A 28 20.12 -8.99 24.48
N SER A 29 20.33 -8.92 25.80
CA SER A 29 20.79 -10.04 26.62
C SER A 29 20.05 -10.04 27.97
N LYS A 30 19.78 -11.25 28.47
CA LYS A 30 19.09 -11.62 29.73
C LYS A 30 20.08 -12.48 30.57
N PRO A 31 19.82 -12.92 31.83
CA PRO A 31 18.53 -13.00 32.54
C PRO A 31 18.52 -12.65 34.06
N ASP A 32 17.35 -12.89 34.68
CA ASP A 32 17.07 -13.25 36.09
C ASP A 32 17.37 -12.29 37.28
N ALA A 33 16.30 -11.72 37.84
CA ALA A 33 15.81 -12.05 39.19
C ALA A 33 14.43 -11.38 39.43
N ALA A 34 13.47 -12.09 40.04
CA ALA A 34 12.16 -11.56 40.42
C ALA A 34 12.00 -11.51 41.95
N VAL A 35 11.54 -10.38 42.49
CA VAL A 35 11.01 -10.26 43.85
C VAL A 35 9.83 -9.29 43.83
N PHE A 36 8.67 -9.75 44.34
CA PHE A 36 7.49 -8.92 44.63
C PHE A 36 7.70 -8.08 45.89
N ALA A 37 7.15 -6.88 45.94
CA ALA A 37 6.56 -6.31 47.16
C ALA A 37 5.52 -5.24 46.81
N ASP A 38 4.39 -5.28 47.49
CA ASP A 38 3.21 -4.44 47.29
C ASP A 38 3.19 -3.24 48.28
N GLU A 39 2.20 -2.35 48.16
CA GLU A 39 2.03 -1.18 49.03
C GLU A 39 1.76 -1.54 50.50
N HIS A 40 2.33 -0.80 51.47
CA HIS A 40 1.54 -0.13 52.53
C HIS A 40 2.33 0.81 53.49
N ASN A 41 1.73 1.98 53.72
CA ASN A 41 1.67 2.82 54.94
C ASN A 41 2.90 3.16 55.82
N ALA A 42 3.17 4.47 55.81
CA ALA A 42 3.08 5.40 56.95
C ALA A 42 4.06 5.33 58.15
N ASP A 43 4.67 6.51 58.40
CA ASP A 43 5.13 7.09 59.67
C ASP A 43 6.02 6.27 60.62
N GLU A 44 7.32 6.62 60.67
CA GLU A 44 7.91 7.11 61.93
C GLU A 44 9.28 7.84 61.76
N LEU A 45 9.56 8.74 62.72
CA LEU A 45 10.89 9.31 63.10
C LEU A 45 11.61 10.21 62.06
N PHE A 46 11.91 11.49 62.33
CA PHE A 46 12.32 12.09 63.61
C PHE A 46 11.66 13.45 63.93
N GLN A 47 11.34 13.65 65.22
CA GLN A 47 11.13 14.96 65.86
C GLN A 47 12.22 15.21 66.94
N ASN A 48 12.31 16.47 67.38
CA ASN A 48 13.08 17.01 68.53
C ASN A 48 14.61 17.10 68.32
N PHE A 49 15.32 18.20 68.61
CA PHE A 49 15.02 19.54 69.17
C PHE A 49 15.62 20.62 68.22
N GLY A 50 15.29 21.91 68.22
CA GLY A 50 14.38 22.73 69.02
C GLY A 50 14.94 24.15 69.20
N SER A 51 14.38 25.16 68.52
CA SER A 51 14.43 26.60 68.92
C SER A 51 13.74 27.50 67.87
N THR A 52 13.01 28.52 68.34
CA THR A 52 12.16 29.39 67.49
C THR A 52 12.78 30.78 67.36
N ILE A 53 13.22 31.20 66.17
CA ILE A 53 13.54 32.61 65.85
C ILE A 53 12.93 33.00 64.48
N LYS A 54 12.34 34.20 64.43
CA LYS A 54 11.54 34.75 63.31
C LYS A 54 12.37 35.51 62.27
N VAL A 55 12.12 35.30 60.97
CA VAL A 55 12.19 36.29 59.86
C VAL A 55 11.23 35.77 58.76
N LYS A 56 10.12 36.40 58.31
CA LYS A 56 9.77 37.76 57.82
C LYS A 56 10.20 38.05 56.36
N ILE A 57 9.36 37.65 55.40
CA ILE A 57 9.30 38.15 54.01
C ILE A 57 7.79 38.29 53.68
N MET A 58 7.16 39.48 53.68
CA MET A 58 7.31 40.66 52.81
C MET A 58 6.92 40.44 51.34
N ILE A 59 5.63 40.58 51.05
CA ILE A 59 5.15 41.01 49.74
C ILE A 59 5.00 42.53 49.80
N ASN A 60 5.73 43.26 48.95
CA ASN A 60 5.68 44.72 48.92
C ASN A 60 4.41 45.22 48.21
N PHE A 61 3.50 45.80 48.98
CA PHE A 61 2.65 46.89 48.50
C PHE A 61 3.41 48.22 48.68
N ARG A 62 3.10 49.22 47.85
CA ARG A 62 3.40 50.62 48.18
C ARG A 62 2.22 51.18 48.99
N HIS A 63 2.55 51.89 50.07
CA HIS A 63 1.82 53.02 50.71
C HIS A 63 0.66 53.62 49.88
N GLU A 64 -0.47 54.10 50.42
CA GLU A 64 -0.86 54.52 51.80
C GLU A 64 -2.33 54.07 52.15
N ASP A 65 -2.88 54.07 53.39
CA ASP A 65 -2.39 54.11 54.79
C ASP A 65 -3.52 53.73 55.82
N LEU A 66 -3.12 53.56 57.09
CA LEU A 66 -3.79 53.71 58.42
C LEU A 66 -5.32 53.43 58.65
N GLU A 67 -5.56 52.43 59.52
CA GLU A 67 -6.31 52.47 60.82
C GLU A 67 -7.88 52.60 60.84
N ASP A 68 -8.64 52.01 61.79
CA ASP A 68 -8.25 51.26 63.00
C ASP A 68 -9.30 50.21 63.53
N CYS A 69 -8.78 49.32 64.39
CA CYS A 69 -9.37 48.69 65.60
C CYS A 69 -10.49 47.63 65.60
N THR A 70 -10.30 46.69 66.52
CA THR A 70 -11.07 45.47 66.82
C THR A 70 -11.74 45.49 68.21
N SER A 71 -12.89 44.83 68.41
CA SER A 71 -13.28 43.96 69.58
C SER A 71 -14.81 43.73 69.59
N VAL A 72 -15.34 42.51 69.48
CA VAL A 72 -15.49 41.39 70.48
C VAL A 72 -16.58 41.61 71.55
N VAL A 73 -17.71 40.88 71.43
CA VAL A 73 -18.56 40.36 72.54
C VAL A 73 -19.19 39.01 72.09
N SER A 74 -19.55 38.13 73.04
CA SER A 74 -20.14 36.79 72.82
C SER A 74 -21.17 36.45 73.94
N ALA A 75 -21.95 35.36 73.93
CA ALA A 75 -21.91 34.10 73.16
C ALA A 75 -23.27 33.35 73.14
N ARG A 76 -23.31 32.14 72.52
CA ARG A 76 -24.06 30.88 72.84
C ARG A 76 -25.48 30.97 73.46
N TYR A 77 -26.50 30.19 73.06
CA TYR A 77 -26.59 28.75 72.67
C TYR A 77 -27.49 28.58 71.41
N ARG A 78 -27.23 27.69 70.43
CA ARG A 78 -27.23 26.19 70.39
C ARG A 78 -28.61 25.51 70.55
N ILE A 79 -29.21 25.12 69.42
CA ILE A 79 -29.69 23.76 69.02
C ILE A 79 -29.66 23.75 67.48
N GLY A 80 -29.35 22.62 66.83
CA GLY A 80 -29.01 22.61 65.39
C GLY A 80 -29.87 21.67 64.53
N ILE A 81 -29.88 21.96 63.23
CA ILE A 81 -30.24 21.12 62.08
C ILE A 81 -29.35 21.60 60.90
N ARG A 82 -28.87 20.71 60.01
CA ARG A 82 -28.05 21.13 58.85
C ARG A 82 -28.93 21.79 57.77
N PRO A 83 -28.49 22.87 57.08
CA PRO A 83 -29.34 23.61 56.14
C PRO A 83 -29.85 22.80 54.94
N GLN A 84 -29.04 21.85 54.46
CA GLN A 84 -29.31 21.09 53.24
C GLN A 84 -30.65 20.31 53.29
N THR A 85 -31.04 19.79 54.45
CA THR A 85 -32.30 19.04 54.59
C THR A 85 -33.53 19.96 54.62
N ALA A 86 -33.40 21.17 55.19
CA ALA A 86 -34.47 22.17 55.20
C ALA A 86 -34.72 22.77 53.82
N ILE A 87 -33.68 22.92 52.99
CA ILE A 87 -33.78 23.45 51.62
C ILE A 87 -34.55 22.48 50.71
N ILE A 88 -34.28 21.17 50.80
CA ILE A 88 -35.06 20.16 50.06
C ILE A 88 -36.50 20.09 50.59
N ALA A 89 -36.70 20.14 51.91
CA ALA A 89 -38.03 20.14 52.52
C ALA A 89 -38.88 21.37 52.15
N ALA A 90 -38.29 22.56 52.00
CA ALA A 90 -39.01 23.75 51.57
C ALA A 90 -39.47 23.67 50.10
N ILE A 91 -38.65 23.06 49.24
CA ILE A 91 -38.96 22.86 47.81
C ILE A 91 -39.91 21.67 47.60
N SER A 92 -39.91 20.66 48.47
CA SER A 92 -40.82 19.51 48.39
C SER A 92 -42.17 19.74 49.10
N ASN A 93 -42.23 20.43 50.24
CA ASN A 93 -43.49 20.67 50.97
C ASN A 93 -44.38 21.75 50.35
N GLN A 94 -43.90 22.52 49.36
CA GLN A 94 -44.77 23.35 48.52
C GLN A 94 -45.38 22.58 47.33
N THR A 95 -45.30 21.25 47.31
CA THR A 95 -46.02 20.39 46.35
C THR A 95 -47.46 20.11 46.80
N LEU A 96 -48.25 21.13 47.10
CA LEU A 96 -49.68 20.98 47.41
C LEU A 96 -50.59 21.75 46.43
N PHE A 97 -51.45 20.99 45.76
CA PHE A 97 -52.66 21.40 45.03
C PHE A 97 -52.54 22.39 43.85
N LEU A 98 -52.23 21.81 42.69
CA LEU A 98 -53.15 21.95 41.55
C LEU A 98 -54.05 20.70 41.46
N LYS A 99 -55.04 20.62 42.35
CA LYS A 99 -56.35 20.14 41.90
C LYS A 99 -56.83 21.19 40.89
N PRO A 100 -57.35 20.82 39.71
CA PRO A 100 -57.96 21.82 38.85
C PRO A 100 -59.14 22.45 39.61
N TYR A 101 -59.21 23.77 39.63
CA TYR A 101 -60.48 24.45 39.86
C TYR A 101 -61.39 24.10 38.69
N MET A 102 -62.19 23.04 38.84
CA MET A 102 -63.37 22.90 38.02
C MET A 102 -64.32 24.04 38.40
N PHE A 103 -64.61 24.91 37.46
CA PHE A 103 -65.98 25.41 37.38
C PHE A 103 -66.85 24.19 37.06
N ASP A 104 -67.85 23.94 37.90
CA ASP A 104 -68.79 22.84 37.73
C ASP A 104 -69.76 23.20 36.59
N MET A 105 -69.62 22.52 35.44
CA MET A 105 -70.63 22.46 34.38
C MET A 105 -70.63 21.09 33.73
N SER A 106 -71.84 20.59 33.47
CA SER A 106 -72.16 19.28 32.92
C SER A 106 -71.76 19.11 31.44
N PRO A 107 -71.65 17.87 30.92
CA PRO A 107 -71.17 17.64 29.56
C PRO A 107 -72.24 18.03 28.53
N SER A 108 -72.05 19.19 27.90
CA SER A 108 -72.78 19.59 26.69
C SER A 108 -71.85 20.34 25.72
N ASN A 109 -72.15 20.22 24.43
CA ASN A 109 -71.26 20.58 23.34
C ASN A 109 -70.93 22.08 23.29
N ASP A 110 -69.64 22.45 23.46
CA ASP A 110 -68.93 23.34 22.53
C ASP A 110 -67.46 23.57 22.92
N LEU A 111 -66.55 22.73 22.41
CA LEU A 111 -65.11 22.84 22.64
C LEU A 111 -64.43 23.97 21.83
N ALA A 112 -65.17 24.66 20.96
CA ALA A 112 -64.63 25.64 20.01
C ALA A 112 -64.42 27.05 20.62
N ALA A 113 -65.21 27.43 21.63
CA ALA A 113 -65.24 28.81 22.14
C ALA A 113 -64.07 29.16 23.08
N PHE A 114 -63.42 28.18 23.73
CA PHE A 114 -62.32 28.45 24.67
C PHE A 114 -60.95 28.73 24.01
N ASN A 115 -60.85 28.62 22.68
CA ASN A 115 -59.59 28.74 21.96
C ASN A 115 -59.26 30.17 21.44
N SER A 116 -60.13 31.16 21.71
CA SER A 116 -60.07 32.50 21.10
C SER A 116 -59.73 33.66 22.05
N SER A 117 -59.78 33.48 23.37
CA SER A 117 -59.38 34.56 24.30
C SER A 117 -57.84 34.71 24.35
N PHE A 118 -57.35 35.65 23.55
CA PHE A 118 -55.98 36.17 23.60
C PHE A 118 -55.62 36.66 25.01
N GLU A 119 -56.59 37.21 25.74
CA GLU A 119 -56.44 37.81 27.06
C GLU A 119 -56.25 36.76 28.16
N ILE A 120 -56.96 35.62 28.12
CA ILE A 120 -56.72 34.51 29.06
C ILE A 120 -55.34 33.89 28.82
N ARG A 121 -54.91 33.73 27.55
CA ARG A 121 -53.56 33.27 27.21
C ARG A 121 -52.49 34.25 27.66
N GLN A 122 -52.70 35.56 27.50
CA GLN A 122 -51.86 36.62 28.06
C GLN A 122 -51.81 36.54 29.59
N ALA A 123 -52.94 36.38 30.28
CA ALA A 123 -52.99 36.29 31.73
C ALA A 123 -52.25 35.05 32.25
N LEU A 124 -52.43 33.88 31.63
CA LEU A 124 -51.69 32.66 31.96
C LEU A 124 -50.19 32.83 31.70
N LEU A 125 -49.80 33.37 30.55
CA LEU A 125 -48.41 33.62 30.20
C LEU A 125 -47.76 34.62 31.17
N VAL A 126 -48.44 35.70 31.52
CA VAL A 126 -48.00 36.69 32.51
C VAL A 126 -47.89 36.07 33.90
N SER A 127 -48.78 35.16 34.27
CA SER A 127 -48.73 34.49 35.59
C SER A 127 -47.62 33.44 35.65
N MET A 128 -47.40 32.67 34.58
CA MET A 128 -46.24 31.78 34.43
C MET A 128 -44.92 32.56 34.40
N LEU A 129 -44.87 33.71 33.72
CA LEU A 129 -43.72 34.61 33.72
C LEU A 129 -43.47 35.19 35.12
N ARG A 130 -44.50 35.64 35.84
CA ARG A 130 -44.38 36.11 37.23
C ARG A 130 -43.88 35.01 38.17
N TYR A 131 -44.41 33.79 38.05
CA TYR A 131 -44.03 32.67 38.92
C TYR A 131 -42.60 32.17 38.62
N ALA A 132 -42.25 32.01 37.34
CA ALA A 132 -40.87 31.72 36.93
C ALA A 132 -39.90 32.84 37.37
N TRP A 133 -40.35 34.10 37.34
CA TRP A 133 -39.54 35.23 37.76
C TRP A 133 -39.34 35.29 39.27
N TYR A 134 -40.39 35.05 40.06
CA TYR A 134 -40.33 34.91 41.51
C TYR A 134 -39.37 33.77 41.92
N LEU A 135 -39.44 32.62 41.24
CA LEU A 135 -38.47 31.54 41.40
C LEU A 135 -37.03 31.99 41.10
N ILE A 136 -36.80 32.74 40.02
CA ILE A 136 -35.47 33.28 39.71
C ILE A 136 -35.00 34.28 40.79
N GLU A 137 -35.86 35.13 41.34
CA GLU A 137 -35.50 36.06 42.41
C GLU A 137 -35.11 35.34 43.71
N GLN A 138 -35.89 34.33 44.13
CA GLN A 138 -35.53 33.50 45.29
C GLN A 138 -34.23 32.71 45.04
N LEU A 139 -34.03 32.17 43.83
CA LEU A 139 -32.82 31.45 43.45
C LEU A 139 -31.59 32.37 43.35
N VAL A 140 -31.72 33.62 42.91
CA VAL A 140 -30.61 34.60 42.89
C VAL A 140 -30.15 34.94 44.31
N ILE A 141 -31.08 35.07 45.26
CA ILE A 141 -30.75 35.28 46.68
C ILE A 141 -30.02 34.06 47.26
N LEU A 142 -30.48 32.85 46.94
CA LEU A 142 -29.83 31.60 47.36
C LEU A 142 -28.43 31.41 46.75
N VAL A 143 -28.23 31.74 45.47
CA VAL A 143 -26.92 31.67 44.79
C VAL A 143 -25.95 32.74 45.32
N LEU A 144 -26.43 33.87 45.82
CA LEU A 144 -25.59 34.88 46.49
C LEU A 144 -25.13 34.44 47.88
N ALA A 145 -25.86 33.52 48.53
CA ALA A 145 -25.53 32.93 49.82
C ALA A 145 -24.65 31.65 49.72
N ASP A 146 -24.29 31.25 48.49
CA ASP A 146 -23.36 30.14 48.21
C ASP A 146 -21.91 30.64 48.32
N ASP A 147 -21.10 29.98 49.14
CA ASP A 147 -19.70 30.39 49.39
C ASP A 147 -18.79 30.16 48.17
N ASP A 148 -19.11 29.20 47.28
CA ASP A 148 -18.33 28.86 46.09
C ASP A 148 -18.48 29.85 44.91
N VAL A 149 -19.26 30.92 45.07
CA VAL A 149 -19.44 31.94 44.02
C VAL A 149 -18.33 32.99 44.07
N ASP A 150 -17.54 33.07 42.99
CA ASP A 150 -16.40 33.98 42.79
C ASP A 150 -16.63 35.39 43.35
N GLU A 151 -15.72 35.81 44.23
CA GLU A 151 -15.68 37.10 44.90
C GLU A 151 -15.71 38.30 43.92
N LYS A 152 -15.15 38.17 42.71
CA LYS A 152 -15.30 39.17 41.64
C LYS A 152 -16.75 39.25 41.15
N ILE A 153 -17.48 38.13 41.05
CA ILE A 153 -18.88 38.11 40.64
C ILE A 153 -19.74 38.72 41.76
N LYS A 154 -19.53 38.33 43.03
CA LYS A 154 -20.18 38.95 44.20
C LYS A 154 -19.95 40.47 44.22
N LYS A 155 -18.70 40.95 44.10
CA LYS A 155 -18.37 42.39 44.04
C LYS A 155 -18.93 43.11 42.81
N LYS A 156 -18.96 42.48 41.64
CA LYS A 156 -19.53 43.06 40.40
C LYS A 156 -21.06 43.14 40.50
N MET A 157 -21.72 42.22 41.20
CA MET A 157 -23.15 42.28 41.54
C MET A 157 -23.44 43.38 42.57
N LEU A 158 -22.75 43.42 43.72
CA LEU A 158 -22.94 44.49 44.70
C LEU A 158 -22.74 45.87 44.08
N LYS A 159 -21.66 46.09 43.32
CA LYS A 159 -21.41 47.37 42.63
C LYS A 159 -22.46 47.75 41.58
N LYS A 160 -23.27 46.80 41.08
CA LYS A 160 -24.34 47.08 40.11
C LYS A 160 -25.70 47.27 40.79
N LEU A 161 -26.01 46.45 41.80
CA LEU A 161 -27.20 46.56 42.64
C LEU A 161 -27.20 47.87 43.45
N VAL A 162 -26.11 48.17 44.16
CA VAL A 162 -25.98 49.40 44.98
C VAL A 162 -25.98 50.66 44.12
N LYS A 163 -25.39 50.60 42.92
CA LYS A 163 -25.35 51.75 41.99
C LYS A 163 -26.72 52.04 41.34
N GLN A 164 -27.70 51.15 41.46
CA GLN A 164 -29.05 51.34 40.91
C GLN A 164 -30.15 51.45 41.98
N SER A 165 -29.96 50.92 43.20
CA SER A 165 -30.85 51.23 44.33
C SER A 165 -30.83 52.72 44.69
N LEU A 166 -29.68 53.39 44.49
CA LEU A 166 -29.51 54.83 44.67
C LEU A 166 -30.19 55.71 43.60
N GLN A 167 -30.86 55.13 42.58
CA GLN A 167 -31.27 55.92 41.41
C GLN A 167 -32.72 55.74 40.93
N GLN A 168 -33.53 54.86 41.53
CA GLN A 168 -34.98 54.77 41.23
C GLN A 168 -35.86 54.52 42.48
N HIS A 169 -36.29 55.61 43.11
CA HIS A 169 -37.55 55.71 43.86
C HIS A 169 -38.59 56.42 43.00
N ALA A 170 -39.09 55.74 41.96
CA ALA A 170 -40.30 56.10 41.20
C ALA A 170 -40.72 54.96 40.26
N ASP A 171 -42.03 54.89 40.00
CA ASP A 171 -42.73 54.11 38.96
C ASP A 171 -42.76 52.57 39.01
N HIS A 172 -43.97 52.07 39.29
CA HIS A 172 -44.41 50.68 39.32
C HIS A 172 -44.45 49.97 37.94
N GLN A 173 -43.79 50.48 36.90
CA GLN A 173 -43.97 50.04 35.50
C GLN A 173 -42.84 49.18 34.91
N ASN A 174 -41.71 48.98 35.59
CA ASN A 174 -40.52 48.36 35.00
C ASN A 174 -40.53 46.81 34.91
N LYS A 175 -41.62 46.23 34.38
CA LYS A 175 -41.85 44.78 34.14
C LYS A 175 -40.77 44.10 33.27
N ASN A 176 -39.89 44.86 32.62
CA ASN A 176 -38.85 44.38 31.71
C ASN A 176 -37.41 44.58 32.24
N TYR A 177 -37.22 45.17 33.43
CA TYR A 177 -35.87 45.48 33.94
C TYR A 177 -35.01 44.22 34.05
N MET A 178 -35.46 43.23 34.83
CA MET A 178 -34.71 41.98 34.99
C MET A 178 -34.59 41.18 33.67
N GLN A 179 -35.61 41.23 32.81
CA GLN A 179 -35.56 40.62 31.47
C GLN A 179 -34.49 41.24 30.54
N LYS A 180 -33.97 42.44 30.83
CA LYS A 180 -32.87 43.07 30.06
C LYS A 180 -31.53 43.18 30.81
N PHE A 181 -31.52 43.29 32.15
CA PHE A 181 -30.34 43.78 32.89
C PHE A 181 -29.59 42.77 33.76
N LEU A 182 -30.19 41.62 34.07
CA LEU A 182 -29.46 40.50 34.69
C LEU A 182 -28.36 39.99 33.76
N PRO A 183 -27.12 39.76 34.22
CA PRO A 183 -26.06 39.18 33.38
C PRO A 183 -26.42 37.76 32.95
N ASP A 184 -26.13 37.41 31.68
CA ASP A 184 -26.44 36.08 31.14
C ASP A 184 -25.69 34.98 31.93
N GLU A 185 -24.49 35.27 32.45
CA GLU A 185 -23.72 34.36 33.29
C GLU A 185 -24.46 33.97 34.58
N LEU A 186 -25.22 34.90 35.18
CA LEU A 186 -26.01 34.62 36.37
C LEU A 186 -27.28 33.82 36.02
N VAL A 187 -27.94 34.15 34.91
CA VAL A 187 -29.12 33.40 34.45
C VAL A 187 -28.73 31.96 34.10
N LEU A 188 -27.58 31.75 33.44
CA LEU A 188 -27.02 30.42 33.15
C LEU A 188 -26.66 29.67 34.44
N LYS A 189 -26.10 30.34 35.46
CA LYS A 189 -25.83 29.74 36.78
C LYS A 189 -27.12 29.34 37.49
N VAL A 190 -28.16 30.18 37.51
CA VAL A 190 -29.50 29.83 38.04
C VAL A 190 -30.11 28.66 37.25
N CYS A 191 -30.05 28.69 35.92
CA CYS A 191 -30.52 27.59 35.07
C CYS A 191 -29.79 26.25 35.35
N SER A 192 -28.54 26.29 35.81
CA SER A 192 -27.78 25.08 36.17
C SER A 192 -28.28 24.38 37.46
N PHE A 193 -29.07 25.08 38.30
CA PHE A 193 -29.69 24.52 39.50
C PHE A 193 -31.16 24.11 39.32
N ILE A 194 -31.79 24.45 38.19
CA ILE A 194 -33.20 24.15 37.91
C ILE A 194 -33.31 22.71 37.35
N ARG A 195 -34.28 21.94 37.85
CA ARG A 195 -34.51 20.56 37.39
C ARG A 195 -34.77 20.53 35.87
N PRO A 196 -34.26 19.54 35.10
CA PRO A 196 -34.33 19.54 33.64
C PRO A 196 -35.75 19.69 33.03
N LYS A 197 -36.77 19.10 33.67
CA LYS A 197 -38.19 19.26 33.27
C LYS A 197 -38.64 20.71 33.43
N ASP A 198 -38.24 21.34 34.52
CA ASP A 198 -38.58 22.72 34.86
C ASP A 198 -37.76 23.71 34.02
N LEU A 199 -36.53 23.36 33.63
CA LEU A 199 -35.70 24.11 32.68
C LEU A 199 -36.26 24.06 31.24
N ALA A 200 -36.78 22.90 30.82
CA ALA A 200 -37.50 22.79 29.55
C ALA A 200 -38.75 23.69 29.57
N ASN A 201 -39.54 23.65 30.65
CA ASN A 201 -40.66 24.55 30.86
C ASN A 201 -40.23 26.03 30.88
N LEU A 202 -39.11 26.36 31.53
CA LEU A 202 -38.52 27.71 31.57
C LEU A 202 -38.18 28.22 30.17
N SER A 203 -37.58 27.36 29.32
CA SER A 203 -37.25 27.69 27.93
C SER A 203 -38.48 27.98 27.04
N CYS A 204 -39.67 27.55 27.47
CA CYS A 204 -40.92 27.88 26.79
C CYS A 204 -41.44 29.29 27.12
N THR A 205 -41.02 29.91 28.23
CA THR A 205 -41.63 31.15 28.78
C THR A 205 -41.39 32.42 27.95
N CYS A 206 -40.14 32.77 27.62
CA CYS A 206 -39.82 33.97 26.84
C CYS A 206 -38.63 33.76 25.91
N LYS A 207 -38.49 34.61 24.87
CA LYS A 207 -37.45 34.46 23.83
C LYS A 207 -36.02 34.49 24.42
N ARG A 208 -35.73 35.36 25.38
CA ARG A 208 -34.39 35.44 26.00
C ARG A 208 -34.06 34.18 26.81
N LEU A 209 -34.98 33.73 27.66
CA LEU A 209 -34.80 32.49 28.42
C LEU A 209 -34.74 31.27 27.49
N ARG A 210 -35.47 31.25 26.38
CA ARG A 210 -35.33 30.22 25.35
C ARG A 210 -33.91 30.16 24.79
N THR A 211 -33.38 31.30 24.33
CA THR A 211 -32.02 31.40 23.79
C THR A 211 -30.95 31.01 24.82
N LEU A 212 -31.07 31.45 26.07
CA LEU A 212 -30.12 31.05 27.14
C LEU A 212 -30.27 29.58 27.52
N CYS A 213 -31.49 29.03 27.51
CA CYS A 213 -31.76 27.60 27.67
C CYS A 213 -31.61 26.80 26.37
N ASP A 214 -31.03 27.37 25.32
CA ASP A 214 -30.55 26.68 24.12
C ASP A 214 -29.00 26.66 24.07
N ASP A 215 -28.33 27.19 25.09
CA ASP A 215 -26.87 27.17 25.23
C ASP A 215 -26.32 25.74 25.34
N LEU A 216 -25.43 25.38 24.41
CA LEU A 216 -24.84 24.04 24.31
C LEU A 216 -23.92 23.72 25.50
N ILE A 217 -23.28 24.70 26.12
CA ILE A 217 -22.37 24.53 27.26
C ILE A 217 -23.18 24.30 28.54
N LEU A 218 -24.32 24.98 28.72
CA LEU A 218 -25.27 24.74 29.80
C LEU A 218 -25.81 23.31 29.73
N TRP A 219 -26.32 22.87 28.58
CA TRP A 219 -26.80 21.50 28.44
C TRP A 219 -25.69 20.46 28.54
N LYS A 220 -24.47 20.75 28.05
CA LYS A 220 -23.29 19.91 28.29
C LYS A 220 -23.00 19.76 29.79
N ARG A 221 -22.96 20.86 30.54
CA ARG A 221 -22.71 20.87 31.99
C ARG A 221 -23.80 20.14 32.77
N LEU A 222 -25.07 20.37 32.45
CA LEU A 222 -26.19 19.66 33.08
C LEU A 222 -26.13 18.16 32.82
N TYR A 223 -25.82 17.76 31.58
CA TYR A 223 -25.73 16.36 31.19
C TYR A 223 -24.51 15.69 31.83
N TYR A 224 -23.36 16.35 31.87
CA TYR A 224 -22.18 15.89 32.62
C TYR A 224 -22.46 15.76 34.12
N ASN A 225 -23.11 16.74 34.75
CA ASN A 225 -23.45 16.71 36.18
C ASN A 225 -24.46 15.59 36.52
N CYS A 226 -25.41 15.28 35.64
CA CYS A 226 -26.40 14.21 35.86
C CYS A 226 -25.90 12.81 35.47
N TYR A 227 -25.04 12.70 34.46
CA TYR A 227 -24.73 11.43 33.79
C TYR A 227 -23.24 11.12 33.68
N ARG A 228 -22.33 11.99 34.13
CA ARG A 228 -20.86 11.91 33.96
C ARG A 228 -20.34 11.81 32.51
N LEU A 229 -21.23 11.82 31.53
CA LEU A 229 -20.90 11.77 30.10
C LEU A 229 -20.20 13.05 29.61
N GLU A 230 -18.97 12.92 29.12
CA GLU A 230 -18.16 14.01 28.55
C GLU A 230 -18.55 14.39 27.11
N ALA A 231 -19.14 13.44 26.37
CA ALA A 231 -19.67 13.60 25.01
C ALA A 231 -21.12 13.08 24.88
N PRO A 232 -21.93 13.63 23.96
CA PRO A 232 -23.26 13.11 23.66
C PRO A 232 -23.18 11.85 22.79
N ILE A 233 -23.97 10.83 23.12
CA ILE A 233 -24.06 9.57 22.37
C ILE A 233 -24.41 9.84 20.90
N GLN A 234 -23.57 9.37 19.97
CA GLN A 234 -23.75 9.62 18.53
C GLN A 234 -24.85 8.76 17.89
N LYS A 235 -25.31 9.18 16.71
CA LYS A 235 -26.42 8.57 15.95
C LYS A 235 -26.02 7.20 15.39
N CYS A 236 -26.74 6.14 15.76
CA CYS A 236 -26.59 4.81 15.15
C CYS A 236 -27.57 4.62 13.96
N PRO A 237 -27.15 4.04 12.81
CA PRO A 237 -28.03 3.92 11.63
C PRO A 237 -29.16 2.89 11.71
N SER A 238 -29.16 1.93 12.64
CA SER A 238 -30.03 0.74 12.56
C SER A 238 -30.91 0.49 13.80
N THR A 239 -32.22 0.67 13.59
CA THR A 239 -33.38 0.01 14.25
C THR A 239 -33.63 0.21 15.76
N LYS A 240 -34.88 0.64 16.06
CA LYS A 240 -35.59 0.67 17.36
C LYS A 240 -35.28 1.76 18.41
N LEU A 241 -34.36 2.68 18.15
CA LEU A 241 -34.46 4.08 18.66
C LEU A 241 -35.22 5.02 17.69
N TYR A 242 -35.66 4.49 16.55
CA TYR A 242 -35.95 5.26 15.34
C TYR A 242 -37.27 6.05 15.31
N GLN A 243 -38.25 5.78 16.18
CA GLN A 243 -39.50 6.56 16.19
C GLN A 243 -39.34 7.99 16.76
N VAL A 244 -38.20 8.32 17.39
CA VAL A 244 -37.99 9.62 18.04
C VAL A 244 -36.88 10.46 17.36
N PHE A 245 -36.10 9.89 16.44
CA PHE A 245 -35.02 10.60 15.73
C PHE A 245 -35.35 11.00 14.27
N ASN A 246 -36.53 10.64 13.75
CA ASN A 246 -36.89 10.84 12.34
C ASN A 246 -37.39 12.26 11.95
N LEU A 247 -37.28 13.27 12.82
CA LEU A 247 -37.72 14.65 12.56
C LEU A 247 -36.57 15.63 12.24
N ILE A 248 -35.32 15.16 12.08
CA ILE A 248 -34.14 16.03 12.07
C ILE A 248 -33.13 15.61 10.99
N SER A 249 -33.33 16.16 9.79
CA SER A 249 -32.36 16.12 8.67
C SER A 249 -32.38 17.46 7.92
N GLY A 250 -31.30 18.22 8.04
CA GLY A 250 -31.00 19.38 7.20
C GLY A 250 -29.47 19.51 7.11
N PRO A 251 -28.90 19.78 5.92
CA PRO A 251 -27.45 19.74 5.74
C PRO A 251 -26.76 20.90 6.49
N GLY A 252 -25.61 20.62 7.13
CA GLY A 252 -24.67 21.67 7.57
C GLY A 252 -24.40 21.84 9.06
N LYS A 253 -24.88 20.96 9.98
CA LYS A 253 -24.45 20.98 11.40
C LYS A 253 -24.25 19.59 12.00
N PRO A 254 -23.02 19.20 12.42
CA PRO A 254 -22.74 17.92 13.08
C PRO A 254 -22.99 17.95 14.60
N GLU A 255 -23.97 18.73 15.07
CA GLU A 255 -24.24 18.92 16.51
C GLU A 255 -25.44 18.09 16.99
N LEU A 256 -25.17 16.88 17.50
CA LEU A 256 -26.12 16.22 18.41
C LEU A 256 -26.17 16.99 19.74
N SER A 257 -27.10 17.94 19.83
CA SER A 257 -27.30 18.73 21.03
C SER A 257 -27.75 17.86 22.21
N TRP A 258 -26.98 17.89 23.31
CA TRP A 258 -27.26 17.27 24.61
C TRP A 258 -28.75 17.35 25.05
N LYS A 259 -29.37 18.53 24.85
CA LYS A 259 -30.80 18.81 25.08
C LYS A 259 -31.76 17.78 24.48
N LYS A 260 -31.43 17.21 23.32
CA LYS A 260 -32.27 16.22 22.60
C LYS A 260 -32.07 14.80 23.12
N LEU A 261 -30.90 14.46 23.66
CA LEU A 261 -30.61 13.15 24.26
C LEU A 261 -31.12 13.04 25.70
N PHE A 262 -31.20 14.18 26.41
CA PHE A 262 -31.60 14.23 27.82
C PHE A 262 -32.91 13.47 28.14
N PRO A 263 -34.02 13.58 27.36
CA PRO A 263 -35.28 12.90 27.66
C PRO A 263 -35.23 11.37 27.53
N PHE A 264 -34.19 10.81 26.90
CA PHE A 264 -33.98 9.37 26.81
C PHE A 264 -33.20 8.88 28.04
N LEU A 265 -32.08 9.52 28.37
CA LEU A 265 -31.29 9.16 29.56
C LEU A 265 -32.00 9.49 30.88
N ILE A 266 -32.99 10.38 30.92
CA ILE A 266 -33.77 10.64 32.14
C ILE A 266 -34.61 9.45 32.60
N LYS A 267 -34.81 8.44 31.73
CA LYS A 267 -35.46 7.17 32.05
C LYS A 267 -34.50 5.99 32.13
N ALA A 268 -33.20 6.22 32.01
CA ALA A 268 -32.21 5.17 32.22
C ALA A 268 -32.20 4.76 33.70
N ASN A 269 -32.01 3.47 33.96
CA ASN A 269 -31.54 3.03 35.28
C ASN A 269 -30.03 3.20 35.31
N HIS A 270 -29.47 3.48 36.48
CA HIS A 270 -28.04 3.76 36.63
C HIS A 270 -27.33 2.63 37.36
N ILE A 271 -26.09 2.35 36.97
CA ILE A 271 -25.20 1.43 37.69
C ILE A 271 -23.99 2.25 38.16
N THR A 272 -23.72 2.25 39.46
CA THR A 272 -22.59 2.99 40.06
C THR A 272 -22.33 2.51 41.49
N LYS A 273 -21.07 2.57 41.93
CA LYS A 273 -20.68 2.34 43.33
C LYS A 273 -20.58 3.62 44.16
N ASP A 274 -20.72 4.80 43.54
CA ASP A 274 -20.57 6.09 44.20
C ASP A 274 -21.79 6.40 45.09
N LEU A 275 -21.62 6.22 46.40
CA LEU A 275 -22.65 6.44 47.43
C LEU A 275 -23.21 7.88 47.48
N MET A 276 -22.47 8.89 47.00
CA MET A 276 -22.97 10.27 46.90
C MET A 276 -23.84 10.43 45.66
N LEU A 277 -23.41 9.83 44.54
CA LEU A 277 -24.17 9.84 43.29
C LEU A 277 -25.46 9.03 43.41
N ILE A 278 -25.44 7.86 44.06
CA ILE A 278 -26.63 7.04 44.35
C ILE A 278 -27.69 7.89 45.05
N LYS A 279 -27.36 8.51 46.18
CA LYS A 279 -28.29 9.38 46.93
C LYS A 279 -28.83 10.54 46.09
N SER A 280 -27.99 11.14 45.25
CA SER A 280 -28.39 12.22 44.34
C SER A 280 -29.42 11.74 43.30
N LEU A 281 -29.18 10.57 42.70
CA LEU A 281 -30.05 9.96 41.69
C LEU A 281 -31.35 9.40 42.28
N GLU A 282 -31.30 8.80 43.47
CA GLU A 282 -32.49 8.34 44.23
C GLU A 282 -33.38 9.52 44.62
N ASN A 283 -32.81 10.63 45.09
CA ASN A 283 -33.54 11.88 45.35
C ASN A 283 -34.22 12.46 44.08
N LEU A 284 -33.70 12.13 42.89
CA LEU A 284 -34.31 12.47 41.60
C LEU A 284 -35.34 11.43 41.11
N GLY A 285 -35.57 10.36 41.87
CA GLY A 285 -36.47 9.25 41.54
C GLY A 285 -35.92 8.34 40.44
N ARG A 286 -34.62 8.04 40.45
CA ARG A 286 -33.99 7.06 39.55
C ARG A 286 -33.72 5.76 40.30
N LYS A 287 -33.78 4.64 39.56
CA LYS A 287 -33.28 3.36 40.06
C LYS A 287 -31.76 3.32 39.88
N CYS A 288 -31.06 2.98 40.95
CA CYS A 288 -29.63 2.77 40.99
C CYS A 288 -29.36 1.32 41.40
N PHE A 289 -28.34 0.71 40.79
CA PHE A 289 -27.86 -0.63 41.11
C PHE A 289 -26.35 -0.57 41.38
N SER A 290 -25.86 -1.42 42.28
CA SER A 290 -24.43 -1.50 42.60
C SER A 290 -23.67 -2.52 41.73
N SER A 291 -24.41 -3.47 41.13
CA SER A 291 -23.92 -4.46 40.15
C SER A 291 -24.53 -4.23 38.77
N ILE A 292 -23.77 -4.49 37.71
CA ILE A 292 -24.26 -4.50 36.34
C ILE A 292 -25.25 -5.66 36.11
N GLN A 293 -24.93 -6.87 36.60
CA GLN A 293 -25.84 -8.02 36.46
C GLN A 293 -27.17 -7.80 37.18
N GLU A 294 -27.15 -7.24 38.40
CA GLU A 294 -28.37 -6.84 39.13
C GLU A 294 -29.23 -5.88 38.29
N GLY A 295 -28.60 -4.90 37.64
CA GLY A 295 -29.27 -3.97 36.73
C GLY A 295 -29.85 -4.64 35.49
N ILE A 296 -29.19 -5.66 34.94
CA ILE A 296 -29.70 -6.47 33.81
C ILE A 296 -30.95 -7.26 34.25
N ASP A 297 -30.86 -7.99 35.37
CA ASP A 297 -31.92 -8.87 35.85
C ASP A 297 -33.20 -8.12 36.26
N ASN A 298 -33.05 -6.90 36.79
CA ASN A 298 -34.17 -6.06 37.25
C ASN A 298 -34.72 -5.09 36.18
N SER A 299 -34.13 -5.05 34.97
CA SER A 299 -34.56 -4.15 33.89
C SER A 299 -35.61 -4.83 32.99
N THR A 300 -36.89 -4.58 33.27
CA THR A 300 -38.00 -5.14 32.47
C THR A 300 -38.09 -4.55 31.05
N SER A 301 -37.56 -3.35 30.83
CA SER A 301 -37.13 -2.80 29.54
C SER A 301 -36.50 -1.42 29.76
N GLY A 302 -35.35 -1.12 29.14
CA GLY A 302 -34.74 0.20 29.28
C GLY A 302 -33.27 0.30 28.89
N ILE A 303 -32.75 1.52 29.06
CA ILE A 303 -31.33 1.87 28.97
C ILE A 303 -30.72 1.70 30.38
N LEU A 304 -29.61 0.97 30.46
CA LEU A 304 -28.76 0.90 31.64
C LEU A 304 -27.53 1.78 31.39
N LEU A 305 -27.39 2.84 32.18
CA LEU A 305 -26.23 3.73 32.12
C LEU A 305 -25.24 3.34 33.21
N ILE A 306 -24.08 2.86 32.81
CA ILE A 306 -23.02 2.40 33.71
C ILE A 306 -22.05 3.57 33.92
N HIS A 307 -21.84 4.00 35.17
CA HIS A 307 -20.93 5.11 35.48
C HIS A 307 -19.46 4.64 35.54
N PRO A 308 -18.48 5.54 35.29
CA PRO A 308 -17.05 5.20 35.32
C PRO A 308 -16.63 4.57 36.66
N ASP A 309 -16.12 3.33 36.57
CA ASP A 309 -15.61 2.48 37.66
C ASP A 309 -15.01 1.20 37.02
N THR A 310 -14.32 0.38 37.81
CA THR A 310 -13.88 -0.98 37.42
C THR A 310 -14.82 -2.02 38.01
N TYR A 311 -15.65 -2.65 37.19
CA TYR A 311 -16.64 -3.66 37.59
C TYR A 311 -16.09 -5.07 37.43
N MET A 312 -15.89 -5.77 38.54
CA MET A 312 -15.41 -7.15 38.54
C MET A 312 -16.58 -8.14 38.48
N GLU A 313 -17.16 -8.33 37.30
CA GLU A 313 -18.42 -9.06 37.10
C GLU A 313 -18.37 -9.97 35.86
N SER A 314 -19.21 -11.02 35.86
CA SER A 314 -19.41 -11.90 34.69
C SER A 314 -20.87 -11.79 34.26
N LEU A 315 -21.11 -11.23 33.08
CA LEU A 315 -22.42 -10.77 32.65
C LEU A 315 -23.11 -11.76 31.71
N LYS A 316 -24.39 -12.02 31.96
CA LYS A 316 -25.22 -12.87 31.10
C LYS A 316 -26.51 -12.13 30.71
N ILE A 317 -26.62 -11.81 29.43
CA ILE A 317 -27.81 -11.17 28.86
C ILE A 317 -28.68 -12.26 28.22
N ASN A 318 -29.94 -12.42 28.68
CA ASN A 318 -30.92 -13.37 28.10
C ASN A 318 -32.17 -12.68 27.53
N SER A 319 -32.18 -11.35 27.52
CA SER A 319 -33.28 -10.51 27.04
C SER A 319 -32.72 -9.23 26.41
N PRO A 320 -33.42 -8.54 25.49
CA PRO A 320 -32.90 -7.34 24.86
C PRO A 320 -32.68 -6.18 25.86
N VAL A 321 -31.43 -5.76 26.02
CA VAL A 321 -31.05 -4.65 26.91
C VAL A 321 -30.15 -3.65 26.18
N THR A 322 -30.21 -2.37 26.57
CA THR A 322 -29.27 -1.34 26.08
C THR A 322 -28.30 -0.98 27.19
N LEU A 323 -27.04 -1.41 27.10
CA LEU A 323 -25.94 -1.05 28.00
C LEU A 323 -25.15 0.11 27.41
N ILE A 324 -24.97 1.18 28.17
CA ILE A 324 -24.21 2.36 27.76
C ILE A 324 -23.23 2.74 28.87
N GLY A 325 -21.95 2.76 28.56
CA GLY A 325 -20.94 3.35 29.44
C GLY A 325 -21.02 4.87 29.44
N ALA A 326 -20.96 5.48 30.62
CA ALA A 326 -20.93 6.93 30.80
C ALA A 326 -19.51 7.52 30.70
N GLY A 327 -18.69 6.95 29.81
CA GLY A 327 -17.27 7.23 29.70
C GLY A 327 -16.72 6.77 28.35
N SER A 328 -15.57 7.29 27.93
CA SER A 328 -14.90 6.83 26.70
C SER A 328 -13.95 5.67 27.02
N PRO A 329 -14.00 4.53 26.31
CA PRO A 329 -13.02 3.45 26.50
C PRO A 329 -11.59 3.94 26.25
N GLY A 330 -10.65 3.55 27.12
CA GLY A 330 -9.26 4.03 27.10
C GLY A 330 -9.07 5.45 27.65
N GLY A 331 -10.12 6.10 28.16
CA GLY A 331 -10.06 7.42 28.80
C GLY A 331 -9.89 7.35 30.32
N PRO A 332 -9.58 8.48 30.98
CA PRO A 332 -9.43 8.54 32.45
C PRO A 332 -10.74 8.29 33.21
N ASN A 333 -11.88 8.44 32.54
CA ASN A 333 -13.23 8.16 33.04
C ASN A 333 -13.85 6.96 32.30
N GLU A 334 -13.08 5.91 31.99
CA GLU A 334 -13.63 4.74 31.30
C GLU A 334 -14.55 3.88 32.19
N VAL A 335 -15.44 3.13 31.55
CA VAL A 335 -16.19 2.04 32.20
C VAL A 335 -15.47 0.74 31.87
N HIS A 336 -14.79 0.18 32.86
CA HIS A 336 -14.00 -1.05 32.70
C HIS A 336 -14.72 -2.22 33.35
N ILE A 337 -15.03 -3.25 32.58
CA ILE A 337 -15.64 -4.50 33.07
C ILE A 337 -14.61 -5.62 32.91
N CYS A 338 -14.31 -6.33 33.98
CA CYS A 338 -13.32 -7.40 33.94
C CYS A 338 -13.69 -8.58 34.83
N ASN A 339 -13.12 -9.74 34.55
CA ASN A 339 -13.17 -10.91 35.43
C ASN A 339 -11.91 -11.77 35.24
N SER A 340 -11.80 -12.83 36.04
CA SER A 340 -10.77 -13.88 35.90
C SER A 340 -11.28 -15.13 35.16
N ALA A 341 -12.48 -15.07 34.56
CA ALA A 341 -13.10 -16.19 33.87
C ALA A 341 -12.87 -16.12 32.35
N GLN A 342 -13.30 -17.15 31.62
CA GLN A 342 -13.06 -17.25 30.17
C GLN A 342 -13.83 -16.22 29.32
N THR A 343 -14.93 -15.65 29.86
CA THR A 343 -15.80 -14.70 29.16
C THR A 343 -16.33 -13.64 30.14
N VAL A 344 -16.27 -12.35 29.76
CA VAL A 344 -16.80 -11.23 30.57
C VAL A 344 -18.29 -11.00 30.30
N LEU A 345 -18.72 -11.07 29.04
CA LEU A 345 -20.10 -10.85 28.61
C LEU A 345 -20.57 -11.95 27.66
N LYS A 346 -21.58 -12.71 28.07
CA LYS A 346 -22.22 -13.75 27.24
C LYS A 346 -23.63 -13.33 26.85
N LEU A 347 -23.91 -13.28 25.55
CA LEU A 347 -25.27 -13.11 25.03
C LEU A 347 -25.92 -14.48 24.83
N GLY A 348 -26.94 -14.77 25.64
CA GLY A 348 -27.75 -15.99 25.56
C GLY A 348 -28.92 -15.87 24.58
N PRO A 349 -29.74 -16.93 24.43
CA PRO A 349 -30.90 -16.93 23.55
C PRO A 349 -31.87 -15.80 23.90
N GLY A 350 -32.31 -15.03 22.89
CA GLY A 350 -33.21 -13.89 23.05
C GLY A 350 -32.54 -12.53 23.27
N ALA A 351 -31.22 -12.48 23.47
CA ALA A 351 -30.46 -11.23 23.61
C ALA A 351 -30.28 -10.44 22.30
N GLY A 352 -30.74 -10.97 21.16
CA GLY A 352 -30.35 -10.52 19.82
C GLY A 352 -30.77 -9.11 19.40
N LYS A 353 -31.52 -8.38 20.22
CA LYS A 353 -31.81 -6.94 20.01
C LYS A 353 -31.11 -6.03 21.04
N SER A 354 -30.07 -6.53 21.70
CA SER A 354 -29.29 -5.75 22.66
C SER A 354 -28.37 -4.76 21.95
N HIS A 355 -28.09 -3.66 22.63
CA HIS A 355 -27.16 -2.63 22.17
C HIS A 355 -26.16 -2.36 23.30
N ILE A 356 -24.87 -2.55 23.03
CA ILE A 356 -23.80 -2.48 24.02
C ILE A 356 -22.81 -1.43 23.50
N ALA A 357 -22.63 -0.33 24.23
CA ALA A 357 -21.78 0.77 23.76
C ALA A 357 -20.95 1.45 24.84
N PHE A 358 -19.78 1.99 24.47
CA PHE A 358 -18.89 2.78 25.32
C PHE A 358 -18.31 2.01 26.54
N LEU A 359 -18.00 0.73 26.37
CA LEU A 359 -17.45 -0.14 27.43
C LEU A 359 -16.07 -0.67 27.05
N ARG A 360 -15.16 -0.77 28.03
CA ARG A 360 -13.94 -1.59 27.93
C ARG A 360 -14.18 -2.92 28.66
N LEU A 361 -13.95 -4.05 27.99
CA LEU A 361 -14.06 -5.38 28.57
C LEU A 361 -12.72 -6.11 28.43
N SER A 362 -12.17 -6.63 29.52
CA SER A 362 -10.92 -7.39 29.51
C SER A 362 -10.91 -8.52 30.54
N ILE A 363 -10.19 -9.60 30.26
CA ILE A 363 -9.98 -10.68 31.23
C ILE A 363 -8.69 -10.39 32.01
N GLN A 364 -8.78 -10.35 33.34
CA GLN A 364 -7.62 -10.23 34.23
C GLN A 364 -6.85 -11.55 34.24
N ARG A 365 -5.56 -11.47 33.92
CA ARG A 365 -4.68 -12.62 33.83
C ARG A 365 -4.27 -13.11 35.22
N GLN A 366 -4.56 -14.37 35.52
CA GLN A 366 -3.89 -15.07 36.61
C GLN A 366 -2.53 -15.58 36.13
N GLU A 367 -1.48 -15.33 36.91
CA GLU A 367 -0.18 -15.95 36.66
C GLU A 367 -0.29 -17.47 36.85
N ASN A 368 0.47 -18.23 36.05
CA ASN A 368 0.57 -19.71 36.06
C ASN A 368 -0.58 -20.54 35.47
N VAL A 369 -1.61 -19.94 34.85
CA VAL A 369 -2.63 -20.71 34.10
C VAL A 369 -2.28 -20.74 32.59
N ALA A 370 -2.36 -21.92 31.97
CA ALA A 370 -2.16 -22.08 30.53
C ALA A 370 -3.23 -21.27 29.75
N PRO A 371 -2.90 -20.65 28.60
CA PRO A 371 -3.85 -19.82 27.86
C PRO A 371 -5.00 -20.69 27.30
N THR A 372 -6.16 -20.65 27.95
CA THR A 372 -7.40 -21.23 27.41
C THR A 372 -8.08 -20.23 26.47
N ARG A 373 -9.14 -20.65 25.76
CA ARG A 373 -9.85 -19.79 24.79
C ARG A 373 -10.60 -18.65 25.50
N HIS A 374 -9.87 -17.58 25.79
CA HIS A 374 -10.39 -16.37 26.42
C HIS A 374 -10.96 -15.43 25.35
N HIS A 375 -12.22 -15.02 25.52
CA HIS A 375 -12.93 -14.08 24.65
C HIS A 375 -13.78 -13.16 25.52
N CYS A 376 -13.62 -11.83 25.42
CA CYS A 376 -14.28 -10.94 26.37
C CYS A 376 -15.79 -10.88 26.15
N ILE A 377 -16.24 -10.85 24.89
CA ILE A 377 -17.65 -10.93 24.49
C ILE A 377 -17.88 -12.23 23.71
N GLU A 378 -18.88 -13.00 24.11
CA GLU A 378 -19.35 -14.18 23.39
C GLU A 378 -20.77 -13.96 22.87
N ILE A 379 -20.95 -14.10 21.55
CA ILE A 379 -22.21 -13.95 20.82
C ILE A 379 -22.53 -15.28 20.13
N CYS A 380 -23.53 -16.01 20.62
CA CYS A 380 -23.93 -17.29 20.03
C CYS A 380 -25.38 -17.26 19.53
N ASN A 381 -25.69 -18.10 18.52
CA ASN A 381 -27.04 -18.55 18.09
C ASN A 381 -28.15 -17.49 17.97
N ASP A 382 -28.59 -17.19 16.74
CA ASP A 382 -29.72 -16.29 16.42
C ASP A 382 -29.65 -14.86 17.01
N ASN A 383 -28.48 -14.47 17.53
CA ASN A 383 -28.23 -13.18 18.13
C ASN A 383 -27.68 -12.17 17.11
N SER A 384 -28.27 -10.98 17.06
CA SER A 384 -27.88 -9.86 16.17
C SER A 384 -27.67 -8.53 16.93
N PRO A 385 -26.89 -8.53 18.03
CA PRO A 385 -26.68 -7.33 18.84
C PRO A 385 -25.90 -6.26 18.07
N ILE A 386 -26.05 -5.01 18.52
CA ILE A 386 -25.18 -3.90 18.11
C ILE A 386 -24.13 -3.71 19.20
N ILE A 387 -22.85 -3.79 18.84
CA ILE A 387 -21.72 -3.46 19.72
C ILE A 387 -21.01 -2.25 19.09
N GLN A 388 -20.87 -1.16 19.83
CA GLN A 388 -20.46 0.12 19.26
C GLN A 388 -19.52 0.90 20.17
N ASP A 389 -18.42 1.42 19.64
CA ASP A 389 -17.46 2.23 20.42
C ASP A 389 -17.01 1.50 21.71
N CYS A 390 -16.72 0.19 21.63
CA CYS A 390 -16.29 -0.66 22.75
C CYS A 390 -14.86 -1.18 22.56
N ALA A 391 -14.14 -1.47 23.64
CA ALA A 391 -12.80 -2.07 23.61
C ALA A 391 -12.83 -3.49 24.18
N ALA A 392 -12.81 -4.54 23.35
CA ALA A 392 -12.99 -5.94 23.78
C ALA A 392 -12.60 -6.98 22.71
N ALA A 393 -12.10 -8.14 23.15
CA ALA A 393 -12.03 -9.36 22.32
C ALA A 393 -13.43 -9.94 22.07
N VAL A 394 -13.72 -10.44 20.86
CA VAL A 394 -15.06 -10.94 20.51
C VAL A 394 -15.02 -12.33 19.86
N HIS A 395 -15.91 -13.22 20.29
CA HIS A 395 -16.21 -14.49 19.61
C HIS A 395 -17.67 -14.54 19.18
N VAL A 396 -17.88 -14.79 17.89
CA VAL A 396 -19.19 -14.88 17.22
C VAL A 396 -19.33 -16.28 16.64
N HIS A 397 -20.32 -17.04 17.10
CA HIS A 397 -20.50 -18.44 16.68
C HIS A 397 -21.97 -18.87 16.57
N GLY A 398 -22.17 -20.01 15.92
CA GLY A 398 -23.47 -20.64 15.73
C GLY A 398 -24.30 -20.03 14.59
N SER A 399 -25.22 -20.84 14.07
CA SER A 399 -26.13 -20.47 12.98
C SER A 399 -27.03 -19.29 13.36
N GLY A 400 -27.36 -18.44 12.39
CA GLY A 400 -28.25 -17.28 12.58
C GLY A 400 -27.62 -16.12 13.36
N CYS A 401 -26.41 -16.28 13.92
CA CYS A 401 -25.68 -15.21 14.57
C CYS A 401 -25.22 -14.17 13.54
N SER A 402 -25.60 -12.90 13.72
CA SER A 402 -25.30 -11.81 12.79
C SER A 402 -25.23 -10.47 13.53
N PRO A 403 -24.21 -10.25 14.37
CA PRO A 403 -24.01 -9.01 15.09
C PRO A 403 -23.61 -7.87 14.16
N ARG A 404 -23.74 -6.64 14.65
CA ARG A 404 -23.14 -5.45 14.05
C ARG A 404 -22.12 -4.85 15.01
N ILE A 405 -20.83 -4.87 14.63
CA ILE A 405 -19.71 -4.37 15.46
C ILE A 405 -19.09 -3.16 14.77
N VAL A 406 -19.11 -2.00 15.43
CA VAL A 406 -18.78 -0.71 14.78
C VAL A 406 -17.91 0.18 15.66
N ARG A 407 -16.79 0.68 15.12
CA ARG A 407 -15.83 1.54 15.84
C ARG A 407 -15.31 0.94 17.16
N CYS A 408 -15.21 -0.38 17.22
CA CYS A 408 -14.62 -1.08 18.34
C CYS A 408 -13.09 -1.12 18.23
N LYS A 409 -12.42 -1.15 19.39
CA LYS A 409 -10.99 -1.43 19.52
C LYS A 409 -10.80 -2.87 20.00
N ILE A 410 -10.28 -3.72 19.14
CA ILE A 410 -10.15 -5.16 19.40
C ILE A 410 -8.66 -5.46 19.55
N SER A 411 -8.13 -5.22 20.75
CA SER A 411 -6.69 -5.20 20.99
C SER A 411 -6.19 -5.99 22.18
N ASP A 412 -4.88 -6.21 22.21
CA ASP A 412 -4.10 -6.71 23.35
C ASP A 412 -4.57 -8.08 23.89
N CYS A 413 -5.19 -8.86 23.01
CA CYS A 413 -5.70 -10.18 23.36
C CYS A 413 -4.56 -11.20 23.41
N ASP A 414 -4.51 -12.03 24.47
CA ASP A 414 -3.63 -13.20 24.59
C ASP A 414 -4.03 -14.37 23.63
N ASN A 415 -4.94 -14.09 22.68
CA ASN A 415 -5.58 -15.02 21.75
C ASN A 415 -5.90 -14.25 20.44
N VAL A 416 -6.85 -14.74 19.63
CA VAL A 416 -7.44 -14.02 18.49
C VAL A 416 -8.24 -12.80 18.98
N GLY A 417 -8.17 -11.68 18.26
CA GLY A 417 -8.97 -10.49 18.56
C GLY A 417 -10.47 -10.70 18.27
N LEU A 418 -10.81 -10.99 17.01
CA LEU A 418 -12.17 -11.26 16.55
C LEU A 418 -12.25 -12.67 15.94
N PHE A 419 -12.98 -13.57 16.58
CA PHE A 419 -13.18 -14.94 16.11
C PHE A 419 -14.61 -15.14 15.60
N ILE A 420 -14.78 -15.62 14.37
CA ILE A 420 -16.07 -15.87 13.73
C ILE A 420 -16.11 -17.31 13.20
N SER A 421 -17.09 -18.10 13.64
CA SER A 421 -17.14 -19.54 13.33
C SER A 421 -18.56 -20.09 13.14
N GLU A 422 -18.65 -21.33 12.66
CA GLU A 422 -19.89 -22.14 12.66
C GLU A 422 -21.06 -21.50 11.90
N GLY A 423 -20.79 -21.02 10.68
CA GLY A 423 -21.79 -20.39 9.81
C GLY A 423 -22.24 -18.98 10.26
N ALA A 424 -21.64 -18.42 11.31
CA ALA A 424 -21.94 -17.06 11.76
C ALA A 424 -21.65 -16.01 10.67
N GLN A 425 -22.48 -14.97 10.67
CA GLN A 425 -22.40 -13.82 9.77
C GLN A 425 -22.13 -12.55 10.60
N GLY A 426 -22.48 -11.39 10.06
CA GLY A 426 -22.43 -10.11 10.75
C GLY A 426 -21.81 -9.01 9.90
N VAL A 427 -21.88 -7.80 10.42
CA VAL A 427 -21.38 -6.57 9.77
C VAL A 427 -20.40 -5.89 10.71
N TYR A 428 -19.13 -5.83 10.30
CA TYR A 428 -17.99 -5.38 11.10
C TYR A 428 -17.39 -4.16 10.37
N GLU A 429 -17.69 -2.96 10.86
CA GLU A 429 -17.39 -1.71 10.15
C GLU A 429 -16.56 -0.73 10.99
N ASP A 430 -15.58 -0.08 10.37
CA ASP A 430 -14.83 1.03 10.98
C ASP A 430 -14.13 0.65 12.30
N ASN A 431 -13.75 -0.62 12.50
CA ASN A 431 -13.08 -1.12 13.71
C ASN A 431 -11.55 -1.09 13.60
N ASP A 432 -10.88 -1.02 14.75
CA ASP A 432 -9.42 -0.96 14.92
C ASP A 432 -8.98 -2.24 15.65
N ILE A 433 -8.26 -3.16 14.96
CA ILE A 433 -7.98 -4.53 15.41
C ILE A 433 -6.47 -4.76 15.46
N PHE A 434 -5.87 -4.79 16.65
CA PHE A 434 -4.41 -4.65 16.77
C PHE A 434 -3.72 -5.32 17.96
N SER A 435 -2.39 -5.49 17.88
CA SER A 435 -1.55 -6.03 18.97
C SER A 435 -1.94 -7.41 19.53
N ASN A 436 -2.85 -8.11 18.86
CA ASN A 436 -3.32 -9.43 19.28
C ASN A 436 -2.23 -10.49 19.14
N ARG A 437 -2.26 -11.50 20.02
CA ARG A 437 -1.21 -12.54 20.11
C ARG A 437 -1.28 -13.56 18.99
N LEU A 438 -2.50 -13.90 18.56
CA LEU A 438 -2.76 -14.63 17.32
C LEU A 438 -3.30 -13.64 16.29
N ALA A 439 -3.94 -14.13 15.23
CA ALA A 439 -4.43 -13.26 14.17
C ALA A 439 -5.41 -12.18 14.67
N GLY A 440 -5.50 -11.08 13.93
CA GLY A 440 -6.50 -10.04 14.18
C GLY A 440 -7.91 -10.59 14.09
N VAL A 441 -8.20 -11.31 13.00
CA VAL A 441 -9.50 -11.91 12.72
C VAL A 441 -9.36 -13.38 12.27
N TRP A 442 -10.14 -14.29 12.88
CA TRP A 442 -10.33 -15.66 12.37
C TRP A 442 -11.73 -15.83 11.80
N VAL A 443 -11.83 -16.43 10.62
CA VAL A 443 -13.11 -16.79 9.98
C VAL A 443 -13.05 -18.24 9.53
N LYS A 444 -13.87 -19.11 10.14
CA LYS A 444 -13.82 -20.56 9.88
C LYS A 444 -15.17 -21.27 9.87
N SER A 445 -15.18 -22.54 9.42
CA SER A 445 -16.34 -23.44 9.46
C SER A 445 -17.59 -22.82 8.83
N GLY A 446 -17.45 -22.37 7.57
CA GLY A 446 -18.55 -21.77 6.80
C GLY A 446 -19.00 -20.37 7.24
N ALA A 447 -18.33 -19.73 8.20
CA ALA A 447 -18.63 -18.35 8.58
C ALA A 447 -18.48 -17.37 7.40
N ASN A 448 -19.37 -16.38 7.32
CA ASN A 448 -19.49 -15.46 6.17
C ASN A 448 -19.76 -14.01 6.62
N PRO A 449 -18.75 -13.30 7.15
CA PRO A 449 -18.88 -11.93 7.63
C PRO A 449 -18.78 -10.88 6.51
N ILE A 450 -19.30 -9.68 6.76
CA ILE A 450 -19.04 -8.48 5.97
C ILE A 450 -18.09 -7.57 6.76
N MET A 451 -16.89 -7.37 6.26
CA MET A 451 -15.80 -6.59 6.89
C MET A 451 -15.55 -5.32 6.07
N ARG A 452 -15.84 -4.13 6.62
CA ARG A 452 -15.72 -2.85 5.90
C ARG A 452 -14.87 -1.83 6.62
N ARG A 453 -13.89 -1.22 5.94
CA ARG A 453 -13.12 -0.07 6.46
C ARG A 453 -12.51 -0.31 7.85
N ASN A 454 -12.15 -1.56 8.16
CA ASN A 454 -11.45 -1.87 9.40
C ASN A 454 -9.95 -1.68 9.20
N GLU A 455 -9.26 -1.26 10.25
CA GLU A 455 -7.81 -1.22 10.37
C GLU A 455 -7.39 -2.52 11.10
N VAL A 456 -6.55 -3.35 10.46
CA VAL A 456 -6.11 -4.63 11.03
C VAL A 456 -4.59 -4.69 11.03
N HIS A 457 -3.98 -4.34 12.16
CA HIS A 457 -2.55 -4.01 12.15
C HIS A 457 -1.74 -4.44 13.38
N HIS A 458 -0.42 -4.52 13.21
CA HIS A 458 0.53 -4.79 14.30
C HIS A 458 0.26 -6.10 15.08
N GLY A 459 -0.46 -7.05 14.47
CA GLY A 459 -0.70 -8.38 15.03
C GLY A 459 0.53 -9.26 14.99
N LYS A 460 0.64 -10.21 15.93
CA LYS A 460 1.78 -11.15 16.04
C LYS A 460 1.68 -12.37 15.12
N ASP A 461 0.68 -12.38 14.25
CA ASP A 461 0.27 -13.46 13.36
C ASP A 461 -0.33 -12.82 12.07
N ALA A 462 -1.20 -13.51 11.34
CA ALA A 462 -1.89 -12.93 10.17
C ALA A 462 -2.90 -11.82 10.53
N GLY A 463 -3.22 -10.93 9.59
CA GLY A 463 -4.28 -9.92 9.78
C GLY A 463 -5.66 -10.56 9.77
N PHE A 464 -6.10 -11.03 8.60
CA PHE A 464 -7.28 -11.88 8.42
C PHE A 464 -6.83 -13.31 8.12
N PHE A 465 -7.28 -14.30 8.91
CA PHE A 465 -7.05 -15.72 8.66
C PHE A 465 -8.37 -16.44 8.39
N ILE A 466 -8.51 -16.97 7.18
CA ILE A 466 -9.77 -17.47 6.63
C ILE A 466 -9.55 -18.93 6.20
N PHE A 467 -10.18 -19.87 6.90
CA PHE A 467 -9.86 -21.30 6.73
C PHE A 467 -11.07 -22.21 6.95
N ASP A 468 -10.94 -23.51 6.65
CA ASP A 468 -11.96 -24.52 6.96
C ASP A 468 -13.34 -24.13 6.36
N GLY A 469 -13.36 -23.90 5.05
CA GLY A 469 -14.54 -23.43 4.31
C GLY A 469 -15.01 -22.01 4.68
N GLY A 470 -14.17 -21.19 5.33
CA GLY A 470 -14.47 -19.79 5.63
C GLY A 470 -14.73 -18.94 4.37
N MET A 471 -15.71 -18.03 4.48
CA MET A 471 -16.15 -17.12 3.42
C MET A 471 -15.97 -15.66 3.89
N GLY A 472 -16.66 -14.73 3.25
CA GLY A 472 -16.78 -13.34 3.69
C GLY A 472 -16.61 -12.33 2.56
N TYR A 473 -17.09 -11.12 2.79
CA TYR A 473 -16.92 -9.97 1.91
C TYR A 473 -16.10 -8.89 2.62
N TYR A 474 -14.89 -8.64 2.14
CA TYR A 474 -13.90 -7.75 2.76
C TYR A 474 -13.71 -6.56 1.84
N GLU A 475 -14.17 -5.38 2.25
CA GLU A 475 -14.23 -4.17 1.42
C GLU A 475 -13.53 -2.99 2.08
N GLU A 476 -12.60 -2.35 1.38
CA GLU A 476 -11.96 -1.09 1.81
C GLU A 476 -11.24 -1.16 3.18
N ASN A 477 -10.81 -2.35 3.60
CA ASN A 477 -10.02 -2.54 4.84
C ASN A 477 -8.55 -2.20 4.62
N ASP A 478 -7.89 -1.69 5.65
CA ASP A 478 -6.44 -1.44 5.67
C ASP A 478 -5.76 -2.48 6.57
N VAL A 479 -4.75 -3.16 6.04
CA VAL A 479 -4.15 -4.36 6.65
C VAL A 479 -2.64 -4.28 6.59
N HIS A 480 -1.99 -4.03 7.74
CA HIS A 480 -0.57 -3.67 7.74
C HIS A 480 0.22 -3.98 8.99
N SER A 481 1.56 -3.96 8.89
CA SER A 481 2.47 -4.19 10.02
C SER A 481 2.27 -5.54 10.75
N ASN A 482 1.52 -6.49 10.18
CA ASN A 482 1.25 -7.80 10.76
C ASN A 482 2.44 -8.74 10.54
N ARG A 483 2.73 -9.58 11.53
CA ARG A 483 3.95 -10.41 11.55
C ARG A 483 3.94 -11.52 10.48
N ILE A 484 2.77 -12.05 10.14
CA ILE A 484 2.60 -13.04 9.06
C ILE A 484 1.90 -12.33 7.89
N ALA A 485 1.00 -13.00 7.18
CA ALA A 485 0.36 -12.43 6.00
C ALA A 485 -0.68 -11.36 6.37
N GLY A 486 -0.92 -10.41 5.47
CA GLY A 486 -2.07 -9.51 5.62
C GLY A 486 -3.39 -10.31 5.60
N ILE A 487 -3.53 -11.16 4.58
CA ILE A 487 -4.67 -12.08 4.44
C ILE A 487 -4.15 -13.49 4.16
N GLU A 488 -4.53 -14.46 4.98
CA GLU A 488 -4.23 -15.89 4.79
C GLU A 488 -5.51 -16.67 4.50
N VAL A 489 -5.51 -17.48 3.44
CA VAL A 489 -6.67 -18.24 2.95
C VAL A 489 -6.29 -19.69 2.70
N ARG A 490 -6.98 -20.64 3.37
CA ARG A 490 -6.65 -22.07 3.20
C ARG A 490 -7.79 -23.05 3.45
N SER A 491 -7.55 -24.33 3.20
CA SER A 491 -8.47 -25.44 3.49
C SER A 491 -9.87 -25.21 2.93
N GLY A 492 -9.93 -24.96 1.62
CA GLY A 492 -11.17 -24.73 0.87
C GLY A 492 -11.89 -23.40 1.13
N ALA A 493 -11.31 -22.48 1.92
CA ALA A 493 -11.85 -21.14 2.10
C ALA A 493 -11.90 -20.33 0.79
N ASN A 494 -12.92 -19.49 0.64
CA ASN A 494 -13.20 -18.73 -0.59
C ASN A 494 -13.79 -17.33 -0.30
N PRO A 495 -12.99 -16.39 0.25
CA PRO A 495 -13.43 -15.02 0.53
C PRO A 495 -13.41 -14.13 -0.73
N THR A 496 -14.22 -13.07 -0.74
CA THR A 496 -14.15 -12.00 -1.75
C THR A 496 -13.58 -10.74 -1.10
N VAL A 497 -12.40 -10.29 -1.55
CA VAL A 497 -11.61 -9.18 -1.00
C VAL A 497 -11.47 -8.08 -2.06
N VAL A 498 -12.00 -6.90 -1.76
CA VAL A 498 -12.27 -5.84 -2.74
C VAL A 498 -11.79 -4.47 -2.24
N ARG A 499 -10.98 -3.76 -3.04
CA ARG A 499 -10.49 -2.40 -2.74
C ARG A 499 -9.77 -2.27 -1.37
N CYS A 500 -9.24 -3.35 -0.83
CA CYS A 500 -8.44 -3.32 0.40
C CYS A 500 -7.02 -2.80 0.12
N HIS A 501 -6.41 -2.24 1.16
CA HIS A 501 -5.01 -1.83 1.21
C HIS A 501 -4.25 -2.86 2.05
N ILE A 502 -3.20 -3.48 1.50
CA ILE A 502 -2.50 -4.61 2.13
C ILE A 502 -0.98 -4.38 2.01
N HIS A 503 -0.38 -3.82 3.07
CA HIS A 503 0.97 -3.28 2.96
C HIS A 503 1.82 -3.36 4.23
N HIS A 504 3.14 -3.24 4.08
CA HIS A 504 4.08 -3.24 5.20
C HIS A 504 3.98 -4.48 6.12
N GLY A 505 3.47 -5.61 5.59
CA GLY A 505 3.47 -6.91 6.27
C GLY A 505 4.87 -7.53 6.30
N PHE A 506 5.18 -8.26 7.37
CA PHE A 506 6.49 -8.87 7.55
C PHE A 506 6.70 -10.16 6.72
N THR A 507 5.64 -10.74 6.15
CA THR A 507 5.73 -11.80 5.13
C THR A 507 5.03 -11.38 3.83
N GLY A 508 4.17 -12.21 3.25
CA GLY A 508 3.45 -11.90 2.00
C GLY A 508 2.18 -11.07 2.26
N GLY A 509 1.74 -10.29 1.27
CA GLY A 509 0.50 -9.51 1.40
C GLY A 509 -0.72 -10.43 1.54
N ILE A 510 -0.87 -11.34 0.58
CA ILE A 510 -1.93 -12.35 0.52
C ILE A 510 -1.30 -13.73 0.37
N TYR A 511 -1.72 -14.71 1.17
CA TYR A 511 -1.22 -16.08 1.13
C TYR A 511 -2.38 -17.07 0.95
N VAL A 512 -2.39 -17.80 -0.17
CA VAL A 512 -3.40 -18.80 -0.49
C VAL A 512 -2.75 -20.18 -0.60
N HIS A 513 -3.15 -21.11 0.28
CA HIS A 513 -2.60 -22.47 0.32
C HIS A 513 -3.66 -23.52 0.71
N ASP A 514 -3.27 -24.80 0.74
CA ASP A 514 -4.07 -25.99 1.04
C ASP A 514 -5.48 -25.97 0.39
N ASP A 515 -5.56 -26.05 -0.94
CA ASP A 515 -6.80 -25.94 -1.72
C ASP A 515 -7.61 -24.64 -1.49
N GLY A 516 -6.94 -23.58 -1.01
CA GLY A 516 -7.50 -22.25 -0.85
C GLY A 516 -7.93 -21.62 -2.18
N ARG A 517 -8.93 -20.73 -2.09
CA ARG A 517 -9.46 -19.99 -3.25
C ARG A 517 -9.54 -18.50 -2.89
N GLY A 518 -10.60 -17.83 -3.30
CA GLY A 518 -10.86 -16.42 -3.06
C GLY A 518 -10.77 -15.56 -4.32
N GLU A 519 -11.45 -14.42 -4.26
CA GLU A 519 -11.48 -13.39 -5.29
C GLU A 519 -10.84 -12.13 -4.73
N PHE A 520 -9.68 -11.75 -5.26
CA PHE A 520 -8.92 -10.57 -4.86
C PHE A 520 -9.04 -9.53 -5.97
N LEU A 521 -9.93 -8.56 -5.77
CA LEU A 521 -10.40 -7.62 -6.78
C LEU A 521 -10.02 -6.17 -6.47
N ALA A 522 -9.31 -5.49 -7.37
CA ALA A 522 -9.02 -4.05 -7.27
C ALA A 522 -8.34 -3.60 -5.95
N ASN A 523 -7.53 -4.46 -5.33
CA ASN A 523 -6.78 -4.16 -4.12
C ASN A 523 -5.44 -3.48 -4.44
N ARG A 524 -4.87 -2.79 -3.44
CA ARG A 524 -3.50 -2.29 -3.47
C ARG A 524 -2.62 -3.11 -2.54
N ILE A 525 -1.61 -3.77 -3.08
CA ILE A 525 -0.75 -4.72 -2.35
C ILE A 525 0.70 -4.27 -2.51
N HIS A 526 1.30 -3.69 -1.46
CA HIS A 526 2.61 -3.05 -1.62
C HIS A 526 3.51 -3.04 -0.39
N THR A 527 4.82 -2.81 -0.59
CA THR A 527 5.80 -2.66 0.51
C THR A 527 5.82 -3.82 1.52
N ASN A 528 5.37 -5.01 1.11
CA ASN A 528 5.46 -6.23 1.92
C ASN A 528 6.87 -6.80 1.81
N THR A 529 7.37 -7.43 2.88
CA THR A 529 8.73 -7.97 2.94
C THR A 529 8.90 -9.18 2.02
N PHE A 530 7.87 -10.02 1.87
CA PHE A 530 7.86 -11.08 0.86
C PHE A 530 6.95 -10.69 -0.32
N ALA A 531 6.49 -11.66 -1.12
CA ALA A 531 5.76 -11.34 -2.34
C ALA A 531 4.39 -10.71 -2.04
N GLY A 532 3.86 -9.92 -2.98
CA GLY A 532 2.51 -9.35 -2.86
C GLY A 532 1.45 -10.44 -2.67
N VAL A 533 1.47 -11.46 -3.52
CA VAL A 533 0.59 -12.64 -3.43
C VAL A 533 1.37 -13.94 -3.54
N TRP A 534 1.08 -14.89 -2.65
CA TRP A 534 1.56 -16.28 -2.68
C TRP A 534 0.41 -17.23 -2.95
N VAL A 535 0.62 -18.18 -3.88
CA VAL A 535 -0.34 -19.23 -4.24
C VAL A 535 0.37 -20.58 -4.26
N THR A 536 -0.08 -21.54 -3.44
CA THR A 536 0.57 -22.85 -3.33
C THR A 536 -0.38 -23.98 -2.91
N SER A 537 0.14 -25.20 -2.78
CA SER A 537 -0.59 -26.40 -2.34
C SER A 537 -1.92 -26.59 -3.09
N GLY A 538 -1.88 -26.63 -4.43
CA GLY A 538 -3.05 -26.83 -5.30
C GLY A 538 -4.05 -25.66 -5.38
N SER A 539 -3.82 -24.56 -4.65
CA SER A 539 -4.74 -23.42 -4.56
C SER A 539 -5.06 -22.75 -5.90
N ASN A 540 -6.26 -22.20 -6.01
CA ASN A 540 -6.81 -21.68 -7.27
C ASN A 540 -7.62 -20.37 -7.06
N PRO A 541 -6.96 -19.26 -6.68
CA PRO A 541 -7.61 -17.96 -6.48
C PRO A 541 -7.83 -17.21 -7.81
N THR A 542 -8.69 -16.18 -7.77
CA THR A 542 -8.80 -15.16 -8.81
C THR A 542 -8.17 -13.86 -8.31
N ILE A 543 -7.12 -13.39 -8.99
CA ILE A 543 -6.38 -12.16 -8.67
C ILE A 543 -6.62 -11.21 -9.84
N LYS A 544 -7.49 -10.22 -9.67
CA LYS A 544 -7.97 -9.38 -10.77
C LYS A 544 -8.01 -7.87 -10.48
N ASP A 545 -7.65 -7.08 -11.49
CA ASP A 545 -7.69 -5.61 -11.49
C ASP A 545 -6.87 -4.95 -10.34
N ASN A 546 -5.95 -5.67 -9.68
CA ASN A 546 -5.16 -5.18 -8.53
C ASN A 546 -3.92 -4.38 -8.96
N GLU A 547 -3.41 -3.56 -8.04
CA GLU A 547 -2.09 -2.90 -8.15
C GLU A 547 -1.11 -3.56 -7.16
N ILE A 548 -0.01 -4.14 -7.65
CA ILE A 548 0.93 -4.94 -6.84
C ILE A 548 2.37 -4.44 -7.03
N TYR A 549 2.90 -3.73 -6.03
CA TYR A 549 4.11 -2.93 -6.23
C TYR A 549 5.05 -2.76 -5.02
N HIS A 550 6.31 -2.44 -5.30
CA HIS A 550 7.36 -2.14 -4.30
C HIS A 550 7.52 -3.19 -3.17
N GLY A 551 7.15 -4.45 -3.41
CA GLY A 551 7.50 -5.57 -2.53
C GLY A 551 8.99 -5.93 -2.61
N GLN A 552 9.56 -6.44 -1.51
CA GLN A 552 10.98 -6.84 -1.48
C GLN A 552 11.24 -8.23 -2.10
N GLN A 553 10.20 -8.94 -2.54
CA GLN A 553 10.30 -10.13 -3.39
C GLN A 553 9.54 -9.93 -4.70
N GLY A 554 8.84 -10.95 -5.21
CA GLY A 554 8.07 -10.88 -6.45
C GLY A 554 6.71 -10.22 -6.27
N GLY A 555 6.02 -9.89 -7.36
CA GLY A 555 4.63 -9.41 -7.29
C GLY A 555 3.67 -10.55 -6.91
N ILE A 556 3.61 -11.57 -7.75
CA ILE A 556 2.82 -12.80 -7.53
C ILE A 556 3.75 -14.01 -7.65
N TYR A 557 3.68 -14.95 -6.71
CA TYR A 557 4.47 -16.18 -6.72
C TYR A 557 3.55 -17.41 -6.62
N VAL A 558 3.59 -18.25 -7.65
CA VAL A 558 2.81 -19.48 -7.77
C VAL A 558 3.77 -20.68 -7.74
N PHE A 559 3.60 -21.57 -6.76
CA PHE A 559 4.41 -22.78 -6.58
C PHE A 559 3.55 -23.96 -6.07
N GLY A 560 4.14 -25.15 -5.89
CA GLY A 560 3.46 -26.31 -5.29
C GLY A 560 2.12 -26.68 -5.95
N ASP A 561 2.13 -26.95 -7.26
CA ASP A 561 0.95 -27.25 -8.08
C ASP A 561 -0.13 -26.14 -8.09
N GLY A 562 0.24 -24.92 -7.69
CA GLY A 562 -0.63 -23.75 -7.65
C GLY A 562 -1.21 -23.37 -9.02
N ARG A 563 -2.42 -22.82 -8.99
CA ARG A 563 -3.21 -22.41 -10.16
C ARG A 563 -3.74 -21.00 -9.95
N GLY A 564 -4.83 -20.66 -10.61
CA GLY A 564 -5.52 -19.38 -10.46
C GLY A 564 -5.60 -18.58 -11.76
N LEU A 565 -6.47 -17.58 -11.73
CA LEU A 565 -6.59 -16.57 -12.78
C LEU A 565 -5.93 -15.27 -12.30
N ILE A 566 -4.93 -14.80 -13.05
CA ILE A 566 -4.24 -13.54 -12.83
C ILE A 566 -4.60 -12.63 -14.01
N GLU A 567 -5.60 -11.76 -13.84
CA GLU A 567 -6.19 -10.95 -14.91
C GLU A 567 -6.12 -9.44 -14.66
N ASN A 568 -5.78 -8.63 -15.68
CA ASN A 568 -5.86 -7.16 -15.65
C ASN A 568 -5.05 -6.44 -14.53
N ASN A 569 -4.11 -7.12 -13.86
CA ASN A 569 -3.35 -6.50 -12.76
C ASN A 569 -2.25 -5.58 -13.29
N ASP A 570 -1.88 -4.58 -12.49
CA ASP A 570 -0.71 -3.73 -12.71
C ASP A 570 0.38 -4.10 -11.70
N ILE A 571 1.48 -4.68 -12.19
CA ILE A 571 2.51 -5.30 -11.35
C ILE A 571 3.85 -4.62 -11.61
N HIS A 572 4.33 -3.81 -10.66
CA HIS A 572 5.44 -2.90 -10.93
C HIS A 572 6.40 -2.62 -9.78
N GLY A 573 7.63 -2.24 -10.10
CA GLY A 573 8.61 -1.76 -9.10
C GLY A 573 8.99 -2.75 -7.98
N ASN A 574 8.67 -4.04 -8.15
CA ASN A 574 9.03 -5.12 -7.22
C ASN A 574 10.51 -5.53 -7.38
N ALA A 575 11.11 -6.05 -6.31
CA ALA A 575 12.54 -6.36 -6.26
C ALA A 575 12.91 -7.65 -7.01
N LEU A 576 12.04 -8.68 -6.98
CA LEU A 576 12.18 -9.89 -7.80
C LEU A 576 11.20 -9.86 -8.99
N ALA A 577 10.85 -11.01 -9.55
CA ALA A 577 10.03 -11.09 -10.76
C ALA A 577 8.62 -10.55 -10.52
N GLY A 578 8.02 -9.91 -11.53
CA GLY A 578 6.62 -9.45 -11.44
C GLY A 578 5.68 -10.63 -11.17
N ILE A 579 5.82 -11.71 -11.95
CA ILE A 579 5.18 -13.00 -11.69
C ILE A 579 6.25 -14.10 -11.70
N GLN A 580 6.22 -14.98 -10.71
CA GLN A 580 7.05 -16.18 -10.66
C GLN A 580 6.17 -17.44 -10.63
N ILE A 581 6.50 -18.44 -11.45
CA ILE A 581 5.76 -19.71 -11.57
C ILE A 581 6.76 -20.86 -11.46
N ARG A 582 6.52 -21.83 -10.57
CA ARG A 582 7.40 -23.00 -10.43
C ARG A 582 6.72 -24.27 -9.90
N SER A 583 7.48 -25.36 -9.83
CA SER A 583 7.07 -26.63 -9.21
C SER A 583 5.74 -27.12 -9.78
N ASN A 584 5.70 -27.34 -11.10
CA ASN A 584 4.55 -27.79 -11.90
C ASN A 584 3.29 -26.89 -11.88
N SER A 585 3.36 -25.71 -11.25
CA SER A 585 2.24 -24.76 -11.19
C SER A 585 1.78 -24.32 -12.58
N ASN A 586 0.47 -24.12 -12.74
CA ASN A 586 -0.18 -23.89 -14.03
C ASN A 586 -1.30 -22.82 -13.93
N PRO A 587 -0.96 -21.53 -13.70
CA PRO A 587 -1.92 -20.44 -13.67
C PRO A 587 -2.29 -19.95 -15.08
N ILE A 588 -3.40 -19.22 -15.18
CA ILE A 588 -3.75 -18.42 -16.35
C ILE A 588 -3.37 -16.96 -16.06
N VAL A 589 -2.44 -16.41 -16.83
CA VAL A 589 -1.92 -15.05 -16.69
C VAL A 589 -2.32 -14.25 -17.91
N ARG A 590 -3.27 -13.31 -17.78
CA ARG A 590 -3.72 -12.54 -18.95
C ARG A 590 -4.02 -11.06 -18.73
N LYS A 591 -3.82 -10.25 -19.78
CA LYS A 591 -4.14 -8.81 -19.79
C LYS A 591 -3.45 -7.97 -18.70
N ASN A 592 -2.39 -8.50 -18.07
CA ASN A 592 -1.66 -7.80 -17.01
C ASN A 592 -0.64 -6.83 -17.63
N ARG A 593 -0.39 -5.71 -16.96
CA ARG A 593 0.80 -4.88 -17.18
C ARG A 593 1.87 -5.29 -16.18
N ILE A 594 3.06 -5.66 -16.67
CA ILE A 594 4.16 -6.13 -15.82
C ILE A 594 5.41 -5.35 -16.16
N HIS A 595 5.74 -4.34 -15.34
CA HIS A 595 6.72 -3.34 -15.77
C HIS A 595 7.60 -2.73 -14.68
N HIS A 596 8.74 -2.17 -15.10
CA HIS A 596 9.66 -1.43 -14.23
C HIS A 596 10.18 -2.23 -13.01
N GLY A 597 10.11 -3.56 -13.02
CA GLY A 597 10.68 -4.42 -11.99
C GLY A 597 12.21 -4.44 -11.99
N LEU A 598 12.81 -4.79 -10.85
CA LEU A 598 14.28 -4.93 -10.71
C LEU A 598 14.81 -6.29 -11.21
N HIS A 599 13.93 -7.26 -11.42
CA HIS A 599 14.23 -8.55 -12.04
C HIS A 599 13.63 -8.65 -13.46
N GLY A 600 13.34 -9.86 -13.93
CA GLY A 600 12.55 -10.11 -15.14
C GLY A 600 11.04 -9.95 -14.92
N GLY A 601 10.27 -9.81 -15.99
CA GLY A 601 8.81 -9.60 -15.91
C GLY A 601 8.08 -10.86 -15.40
N ILE A 602 8.16 -11.95 -16.16
CA ILE A 602 7.65 -13.27 -15.77
C ILE A 602 8.82 -14.26 -15.70
N TYR A 603 8.96 -15.00 -14.60
CA TYR A 603 10.00 -16.02 -14.42
C TYR A 603 9.41 -17.40 -14.12
N ILE A 604 9.74 -18.37 -14.97
CA ILE A 604 9.09 -19.69 -15.05
C ILE A 604 10.18 -20.76 -14.96
N HIS A 605 10.19 -21.53 -13.86
CA HIS A 605 11.28 -22.45 -13.55
C HIS A 605 10.78 -23.74 -12.88
N GLU A 606 11.67 -24.74 -12.70
CA GLU A 606 11.35 -26.03 -12.05
C GLU A 606 10.05 -26.69 -12.56
N GLY A 607 9.96 -26.93 -13.88
CA GLY A 607 8.78 -27.52 -14.51
C GLY A 607 7.53 -26.63 -14.52
N GLY A 608 7.67 -25.33 -14.29
CA GLY A 608 6.56 -24.37 -14.34
C GLY A 608 5.83 -24.38 -15.70
N MET A 609 4.52 -24.29 -15.64
CA MET A 609 3.60 -24.26 -16.78
C MET A 609 2.85 -22.91 -16.79
N GLY A 610 1.72 -22.84 -17.50
CA GLY A 610 0.83 -21.69 -17.52
C GLY A 610 0.41 -21.29 -18.93
N LEU A 611 -0.76 -20.67 -19.02
CA LEU A 611 -1.22 -19.94 -20.20
C LEU A 611 -0.99 -18.46 -19.97
N ILE A 612 -0.12 -17.85 -20.78
CA ILE A 612 0.30 -16.46 -20.66
C ILE A 612 -0.18 -15.74 -21.92
N GLU A 613 -1.30 -15.02 -21.82
CA GLU A 613 -1.97 -14.43 -23.00
C GLU A 613 -2.30 -12.94 -22.87
N GLU A 614 -2.17 -12.18 -23.96
CA GLU A 614 -2.60 -10.77 -24.02
C GLU A 614 -1.92 -9.83 -22.98
N ASN A 615 -0.77 -10.18 -22.39
CA ASN A 615 -0.07 -9.34 -21.40
C ASN A 615 0.85 -8.30 -22.06
N GLU A 616 1.08 -7.18 -21.35
CA GLU A 616 2.01 -6.12 -21.74
C GLU A 616 3.20 -6.09 -20.75
N ILE A 617 4.40 -6.39 -21.24
CA ILE A 617 5.58 -6.67 -20.40
C ILE A 617 6.76 -5.80 -20.85
N TYR A 618 7.15 -4.80 -20.05
CA TYR A 618 8.12 -3.80 -20.49
C TYR A 618 8.96 -3.13 -19.40
N ALA A 619 10.06 -2.49 -19.79
CA ALA A 619 10.97 -1.72 -18.92
C ALA A 619 11.59 -2.48 -17.71
N ASN A 620 11.33 -3.78 -17.58
CA ASN A 620 11.93 -4.66 -16.59
C ASN A 620 13.45 -4.75 -16.78
N THR A 621 14.16 -5.02 -15.68
CA THR A 621 15.61 -4.86 -15.61
C THR A 621 16.38 -6.07 -16.12
N LEU A 622 15.81 -7.27 -15.98
CA LEU A 622 16.30 -8.49 -16.66
C LEU A 622 15.40 -8.83 -17.87
N ALA A 623 15.31 -10.11 -18.24
CA ALA A 623 14.52 -10.54 -19.37
C ALA A 623 13.02 -10.26 -19.20
N GLY A 624 12.30 -9.95 -20.29
CA GLY A 624 10.84 -9.75 -20.25
C GLY A 624 10.13 -11.00 -19.73
N ILE A 625 10.42 -12.15 -20.35
CA ILE A 625 10.04 -13.47 -19.86
C ILE A 625 11.27 -14.39 -19.85
N TRP A 626 11.46 -15.15 -18.77
CA TRP A 626 12.53 -16.14 -18.63
C TRP A 626 11.94 -17.51 -18.27
N ILE A 627 12.22 -18.49 -19.12
CA ILE A 627 11.74 -19.88 -19.05
C ILE A 627 12.95 -20.79 -18.87
N THR A 628 12.98 -21.60 -17.82
CA THR A 628 14.14 -22.42 -17.46
C THR A 628 13.78 -23.75 -16.82
N THR A 629 14.75 -24.66 -16.75
CA THR A 629 14.73 -25.86 -15.90
C THR A 629 13.50 -26.73 -16.17
N GLY A 630 13.37 -27.13 -17.43
CA GLY A 630 12.31 -28.02 -17.93
C GLY A 630 10.91 -27.40 -18.06
N SER A 631 10.74 -26.11 -17.75
CA SER A 631 9.45 -25.40 -17.86
C SER A 631 8.93 -25.34 -19.29
N ALA A 632 7.61 -25.48 -19.49
CA ALA A 632 6.98 -25.55 -20.82
C ALA A 632 5.63 -24.78 -20.94
N PRO A 633 5.60 -23.46 -20.65
CA PRO A 633 4.40 -22.63 -20.76
C PRO A 633 3.91 -22.44 -22.21
N ILE A 634 2.67 -21.95 -22.35
CA ILE A 634 2.10 -21.45 -23.61
C ILE A 634 2.02 -19.92 -23.52
N LEU A 635 2.60 -19.21 -24.50
CA LEU A 635 2.66 -17.76 -24.55
C LEU A 635 2.06 -17.25 -25.85
N ARG A 636 0.95 -16.50 -25.79
CA ARG A 636 0.29 -15.98 -27.00
C ARG A 636 -0.21 -14.55 -26.92
N HIS A 637 -0.21 -13.84 -28.05
CA HIS A 637 -0.77 -12.48 -28.15
C HIS A 637 -0.19 -11.46 -27.15
N ASN A 638 0.99 -11.70 -26.55
CA ASN A 638 1.62 -10.78 -25.62
C ASN A 638 2.43 -9.71 -26.37
N ARG A 639 2.53 -8.51 -25.78
CA ARG A 639 3.47 -7.46 -26.19
C ARG A 639 4.63 -7.41 -25.20
N ILE A 640 5.81 -7.80 -25.63
CA ILE A 640 7.01 -7.91 -24.78
C ILE A 640 8.05 -6.94 -25.33
N HIS A 641 8.25 -5.79 -24.70
CA HIS A 641 9.00 -4.71 -25.34
C HIS A 641 9.82 -3.81 -24.41
N SER A 642 10.70 -2.99 -24.98
CA SER A 642 11.45 -1.95 -24.27
C SER A 642 12.22 -2.45 -23.03
N GLY A 643 12.63 -3.72 -23.01
CA GLY A 643 13.31 -4.35 -21.88
C GLY A 643 14.80 -3.99 -21.82
N LYS A 644 15.36 -3.96 -20.60
CA LYS A 644 16.78 -3.66 -20.40
C LYS A 644 17.71 -4.85 -20.70
N GLN A 645 17.16 -6.05 -20.90
CA GLN A 645 17.89 -7.24 -21.37
C GLN A 645 17.25 -7.86 -22.64
N VAL A 646 16.91 -9.14 -22.59
CA VAL A 646 16.33 -9.96 -23.67
C VAL A 646 14.80 -9.92 -23.58
N GLY A 647 14.08 -10.07 -24.68
CA GLY A 647 12.62 -10.17 -24.66
C GLY A 647 12.15 -11.48 -24.01
N VAL A 648 12.39 -12.61 -24.68
CA VAL A 648 12.06 -13.96 -24.19
C VAL A 648 13.33 -14.81 -24.13
N TYR A 649 13.59 -15.45 -23.00
CA TYR A 649 14.82 -16.21 -22.76
C TYR A 649 14.51 -17.66 -22.35
N PHE A 650 14.86 -18.60 -23.22
CA PHE A 650 14.82 -20.04 -22.95
C PHE A 650 16.21 -20.53 -22.55
N TYR A 651 16.30 -21.06 -21.32
CA TYR A 651 17.52 -21.54 -20.68
C TYR A 651 17.33 -22.95 -20.11
N ASP A 652 18.41 -23.70 -19.90
CA ASP A 652 18.43 -24.99 -19.19
C ASP A 652 17.21 -25.90 -19.48
N LYS A 653 17.16 -26.44 -20.71
CA LYS A 653 16.03 -27.28 -21.20
C LYS A 653 14.66 -26.59 -21.16
N GLY A 654 14.62 -25.26 -21.25
CA GLY A 654 13.39 -24.49 -21.39
C GLY A 654 12.66 -24.83 -22.70
N CYS A 655 11.36 -25.05 -22.59
CA CYS A 655 10.49 -25.51 -23.66
C CYS A 655 9.21 -24.66 -23.69
N GLY A 656 8.17 -25.13 -24.39
CA GLY A 656 6.89 -24.44 -24.49
C GLY A 656 6.62 -23.89 -25.89
N THR A 657 5.51 -23.17 -26.03
CA THR A 657 5.05 -22.58 -27.30
C THR A 657 4.96 -21.07 -27.16
N LEU A 658 5.58 -20.34 -28.09
CA LEU A 658 5.54 -18.89 -28.20
C LEU A 658 4.88 -18.57 -29.55
N GLU A 659 3.61 -18.15 -29.55
CA GLU A 659 2.79 -17.98 -30.75
C GLU A 659 2.12 -16.59 -30.87
N ASP A 660 2.11 -15.98 -32.05
CA ASP A 660 1.38 -14.72 -32.31
C ASP A 660 1.73 -13.56 -31.33
N ASN A 661 2.98 -13.46 -30.86
CA ASN A 661 3.45 -12.38 -29.95
C ASN A 661 4.20 -11.27 -30.70
N GLU A 662 4.21 -10.07 -30.11
CA GLU A 662 5.02 -8.93 -30.54
C GLU A 662 6.21 -8.73 -29.58
N ILE A 663 7.44 -8.85 -30.07
CA ILE A 663 8.67 -8.80 -29.25
C ILE A 663 9.64 -7.76 -29.80
N TYR A 664 9.77 -6.60 -29.14
CA TYR A 664 10.47 -5.47 -29.79
C TYR A 664 11.22 -4.48 -28.88
N ASN A 665 12.12 -3.69 -29.48
CA ASN A 665 12.86 -2.60 -28.82
C ASN A 665 13.69 -3.02 -27.57
N HIS A 666 14.13 -4.28 -27.51
CA HIS A 666 14.97 -4.78 -26.42
C HIS A 666 16.43 -4.33 -26.54
N LYS A 667 17.10 -4.15 -25.40
CA LYS A 667 18.53 -3.77 -25.39
C LYS A 667 19.45 -4.91 -25.88
N TYR A 668 18.99 -6.15 -25.85
CA TYR A 668 19.69 -7.31 -26.41
C TYR A 668 18.81 -7.94 -27.50
N SER A 669 18.88 -9.26 -27.67
CA SER A 669 18.05 -9.99 -28.64
C SER A 669 16.58 -10.00 -28.22
N GLY A 670 15.67 -10.07 -29.20
CA GLY A 670 14.26 -10.32 -28.92
C GLY A 670 14.05 -11.69 -28.27
N ILE A 671 14.67 -12.74 -28.81
CA ILE A 671 14.64 -14.09 -28.24
C ILE A 671 16.07 -14.64 -28.05
N GLN A 672 16.30 -15.38 -26.96
CA GLN A 672 17.48 -16.23 -26.79
C GLN A 672 17.11 -17.67 -26.44
N ILE A 673 17.83 -18.63 -27.03
CA ILE A 673 17.65 -20.07 -26.80
C ILE A 673 19.03 -20.70 -26.55
N ARG A 674 19.22 -21.36 -25.40
CA ARG A 674 20.49 -22.07 -25.11
C ARG A 674 20.36 -23.26 -24.16
N SER A 675 21.46 -24.01 -24.00
CA SER A 675 21.59 -25.10 -23.01
C SER A 675 20.51 -26.19 -23.18
N GLY A 676 20.41 -26.73 -24.40
CA GLY A 676 19.45 -27.79 -24.74
C GLY A 676 17.98 -27.37 -24.76
N SER A 677 17.66 -26.09 -24.58
CA SER A 677 16.30 -25.55 -24.72
C SER A 677 15.75 -25.77 -26.14
N ASN A 678 14.48 -26.16 -26.24
CA ASN A 678 13.84 -26.59 -27.49
C ASN A 678 12.38 -26.08 -27.60
N PRO A 679 12.16 -24.75 -27.70
CA PRO A 679 10.82 -24.18 -27.82
C PRO A 679 10.26 -24.28 -29.25
N VAL A 680 8.92 -24.19 -29.36
CA VAL A 680 8.23 -23.91 -30.63
C VAL A 680 7.91 -22.42 -30.66
N ILE A 681 8.38 -21.72 -31.68
CA ILE A 681 8.25 -20.27 -31.87
C ILE A 681 7.58 -20.05 -33.22
N ARG A 682 6.31 -19.62 -33.22
CA ARG A 682 5.54 -19.49 -34.46
C ARG A 682 4.78 -18.17 -34.61
N GLN A 683 4.65 -17.66 -35.83
CA GLN A 683 3.79 -16.52 -36.15
C GLN A 683 4.10 -15.22 -35.34
N ASN A 684 5.28 -15.10 -34.72
CA ASN A 684 5.65 -13.93 -33.92
C ASN A 684 6.27 -12.83 -34.79
N LYS A 685 6.20 -11.59 -34.30
CA LYS A 685 6.90 -10.43 -34.87
C LYS A 685 8.04 -10.00 -33.96
N ILE A 686 9.26 -9.89 -34.49
CA ILE A 686 10.49 -9.66 -33.70
C ILE A 686 11.34 -8.55 -34.33
N TRP A 687 11.36 -7.35 -33.72
CA TRP A 687 11.99 -6.17 -34.35
C TRP A 687 12.59 -5.12 -33.40
N GLY A 688 13.39 -4.19 -33.92
CA GLY A 688 13.94 -3.07 -33.16
C GLY A 688 14.95 -3.46 -32.06
N GLY A 689 15.38 -4.72 -32.02
CA GLY A 689 16.38 -5.20 -31.08
C GLY A 689 17.75 -4.58 -31.34
N LYS A 690 18.49 -4.23 -30.28
CA LYS A 690 19.86 -3.67 -30.42
C LYS A 690 20.94 -4.71 -30.66
N ASN A 691 20.61 -6.00 -30.53
CA ASN A 691 21.40 -7.13 -31.04
C ASN A 691 20.57 -7.87 -32.11
N GLY A 692 20.95 -9.09 -32.47
CA GLY A 692 20.20 -9.90 -33.43
C GLY A 692 18.84 -10.33 -32.90
N GLY A 693 17.83 -10.44 -33.78
CA GLY A 693 16.44 -10.68 -33.42
C GLY A 693 16.25 -11.96 -32.59
N VAL A 694 16.79 -13.09 -33.08
CA VAL A 694 16.85 -14.36 -32.34
C VAL A 694 18.29 -14.86 -32.26
N LEU A 695 18.74 -15.25 -31.07
CA LEU A 695 20.07 -15.82 -30.83
C LEU A 695 19.99 -17.22 -30.22
N ILE A 696 20.49 -18.20 -30.96
CA ILE A 696 20.47 -19.63 -30.63
C ILE A 696 21.92 -20.09 -30.42
N TYR A 697 22.26 -20.50 -29.20
CA TYR A 697 23.66 -20.81 -28.84
C TYR A 697 23.80 -21.91 -27.79
N ASN A 698 25.03 -22.43 -27.62
CA ASN A 698 25.41 -23.47 -26.66
C ASN A 698 24.44 -24.67 -26.69
N GLY A 699 24.37 -25.35 -27.83
CA GLY A 699 23.50 -26.50 -28.05
C GLY A 699 21.99 -26.18 -28.04
N GLY A 700 21.62 -24.90 -28.23
CA GLY A 700 20.22 -24.49 -28.38
C GLY A 700 19.55 -25.15 -29.59
N GLN A 701 18.29 -25.55 -29.42
CA GLN A 701 17.46 -26.16 -30.45
C GLN A 701 16.27 -25.23 -30.77
N GLY A 702 15.11 -25.79 -31.09
CA GLY A 702 13.87 -25.06 -31.31
C GLY A 702 13.40 -25.07 -32.77
N ILE A 703 12.11 -24.86 -32.94
CA ILE A 703 11.44 -24.72 -34.23
C ILE A 703 10.94 -23.28 -34.35
N LEU A 704 11.47 -22.55 -35.33
CA LEU A 704 11.03 -21.21 -35.71
C LEU A 704 10.22 -21.35 -37.00
N GLU A 705 8.91 -21.16 -36.93
CA GLU A 705 8.00 -21.40 -38.06
C GLU A 705 7.09 -20.18 -38.34
N ASP A 706 7.01 -19.72 -39.59
CA ASP A 706 6.10 -18.63 -40.01
C ASP A 706 6.28 -17.29 -39.25
N ASN A 707 7.47 -16.98 -38.70
CA ASN A 707 7.74 -15.72 -37.99
C ASN A 707 8.21 -14.58 -38.92
N GLU A 708 8.04 -13.33 -38.47
CA GLU A 708 8.48 -12.10 -39.15
C GLU A 708 9.56 -11.41 -38.29
N ILE A 709 10.81 -11.37 -38.77
CA ILE A 709 12.00 -10.90 -38.02
C ILE A 709 12.66 -9.77 -38.82
N PHE A 710 12.61 -8.53 -38.31
CA PHE A 710 13.02 -7.36 -39.11
C PHE A 710 13.57 -6.19 -38.31
N ASP A 711 14.23 -5.22 -38.96
CA ASP A 711 14.76 -3.98 -38.35
C ASP A 711 15.52 -4.21 -37.03
N ASN A 712 16.32 -5.27 -36.97
CA ASN A 712 17.21 -5.55 -35.85
C ASN A 712 18.61 -4.98 -36.16
N ALA A 713 19.26 -4.38 -35.17
CA ALA A 713 20.52 -3.66 -35.34
C ALA A 713 21.73 -4.58 -35.63
N MET A 714 21.56 -5.88 -35.41
CA MET A 714 22.46 -6.95 -35.88
C MET A 714 21.64 -7.99 -36.64
N ALA A 715 22.26 -9.09 -37.09
CA ALA A 715 21.57 -10.02 -37.99
C ALA A 715 20.28 -10.62 -37.42
N GLY A 716 19.29 -10.88 -38.28
CA GLY A 716 17.95 -11.33 -37.89
C GLY A 716 17.97 -12.59 -37.02
N VAL A 717 18.71 -13.63 -37.44
CA VAL A 717 18.93 -14.85 -36.63
C VAL A 717 20.42 -15.19 -36.53
N TRP A 718 20.89 -15.47 -35.31
CA TRP A 718 22.22 -16.02 -35.04
C TRP A 718 22.12 -17.47 -34.56
N ILE A 719 22.87 -18.38 -35.19
CA ILE A 719 23.01 -19.77 -34.79
C ILE A 719 24.49 -20.03 -34.50
N LYS A 720 24.85 -20.41 -33.27
CA LYS A 720 26.26 -20.67 -32.92
C LYS A 720 26.47 -21.77 -31.89
N THR A 721 27.72 -22.20 -31.73
CA THR A 721 28.16 -23.14 -30.68
C THR A 721 27.29 -24.39 -30.65
N GLU A 722 27.40 -25.19 -31.72
CA GLU A 722 26.76 -26.52 -31.87
C GLU A 722 25.23 -26.54 -31.86
N SER A 723 24.59 -25.37 -31.89
CA SER A 723 23.12 -25.24 -32.00
C SER A 723 22.58 -25.77 -33.32
N ASN A 724 21.38 -26.37 -33.29
CA ASN A 724 20.79 -27.08 -34.43
C ASN A 724 19.27 -26.86 -34.56
N PRO A 725 18.82 -25.60 -34.76
CA PRO A 725 17.38 -25.27 -34.86
C PRO A 725 16.79 -25.63 -36.23
N ILE A 726 15.47 -25.61 -36.32
CA ILE A 726 14.72 -25.64 -37.59
C ILE A 726 14.11 -24.25 -37.81
N LEU A 727 14.42 -23.62 -38.95
CA LEU A 727 13.81 -22.38 -39.41
C LEU A 727 12.97 -22.71 -40.65
N ARG A 728 11.64 -22.64 -40.56
CA ARG A 728 10.73 -22.88 -41.69
C ARG A 728 9.82 -21.70 -42.00
N ARG A 729 9.70 -21.30 -43.28
CA ARG A 729 8.75 -20.27 -43.75
C ARG A 729 8.82 -18.91 -43.03
N ASN A 730 9.96 -18.57 -42.42
CA ASN A 730 10.12 -17.27 -41.77
C ASN A 730 10.45 -16.19 -42.80
N LYS A 731 10.08 -14.94 -42.50
CA LYS A 731 10.51 -13.73 -43.21
C LYS A 731 11.59 -13.04 -42.39
N ILE A 732 12.78 -12.84 -42.94
CA ILE A 732 13.94 -12.28 -42.24
C ILE A 732 14.51 -11.13 -43.07
N HIS A 733 14.19 -9.89 -42.71
CA HIS A 733 14.37 -8.76 -43.63
C HIS A 733 14.67 -7.41 -43.00
N ASP A 734 15.14 -6.47 -43.84
CA ASP A 734 15.40 -5.07 -43.46
C ASP A 734 16.32 -4.94 -42.20
N GLY A 735 17.20 -5.93 -41.97
CA GLY A 735 18.18 -5.92 -40.88
C GLY A 735 19.42 -5.07 -41.20
N HIS A 736 20.07 -4.55 -40.15
CA HIS A 736 21.25 -3.68 -40.28
C HIS A 736 22.57 -4.46 -40.46
N GLU A 737 22.55 -5.79 -40.30
CA GLU A 737 23.63 -6.70 -40.70
C GLU A 737 23.11 -7.75 -41.69
N GLY A 738 23.46 -9.04 -41.53
CA GLY A 738 22.98 -10.13 -42.39
C GLY A 738 21.58 -10.62 -42.03
N GLY A 739 21.00 -11.50 -42.84
CA GLY A 739 19.73 -12.14 -42.52
C GLY A 739 19.89 -13.23 -41.46
N VAL A 740 20.63 -14.29 -41.80
CA VAL A 740 20.97 -15.39 -40.89
C VAL A 740 22.48 -15.59 -40.84
N CYS A 741 23.06 -15.65 -39.63
CA CYS A 741 24.49 -15.87 -39.43
C CYS A 741 24.74 -17.14 -38.62
N ILE A 742 25.57 -18.05 -39.14
CA ILE A 742 25.80 -19.40 -38.62
C ILE A 742 27.30 -19.59 -38.37
N PHE A 743 27.67 -19.80 -37.10
CA PHE A 743 29.05 -19.80 -36.61
C PHE A 743 29.36 -20.99 -35.68
N ASN A 744 30.64 -21.24 -35.44
CA ASN A 744 31.17 -22.10 -34.37
C ASN A 744 30.46 -23.48 -34.31
N ASN A 745 30.67 -24.30 -35.34
CA ASN A 745 30.02 -25.62 -35.49
C ASN A 745 28.49 -25.57 -35.52
N GLY A 746 27.90 -24.44 -35.92
CA GLY A 746 26.45 -24.26 -36.06
C GLY A 746 25.87 -25.18 -37.13
N LYS A 747 24.65 -25.67 -36.88
CA LYS A 747 23.89 -26.57 -37.75
C LYS A 747 22.47 -26.03 -37.93
N GLY A 748 21.54 -26.89 -38.35
CA GLY A 748 20.14 -26.57 -38.48
C GLY A 748 19.61 -26.72 -39.91
N LEU A 749 18.29 -26.74 -40.03
CA LEU A 749 17.57 -26.76 -41.29
C LEU A 749 16.92 -25.39 -41.53
N LEU A 750 17.32 -24.71 -42.60
CA LEU A 750 16.66 -23.52 -43.12
C LEU A 750 15.83 -23.96 -44.32
N GLU A 751 14.51 -23.97 -44.18
CA GLU A 751 13.56 -24.44 -45.18
C GLU A 751 12.53 -23.37 -45.57
N GLU A 752 12.37 -23.11 -46.87
CA GLU A 752 11.26 -22.30 -47.40
C GLU A 752 11.18 -20.87 -46.80
N ASN A 753 12.29 -20.32 -46.30
CA ASN A 753 12.35 -18.97 -45.72
C ASN A 753 12.58 -17.90 -46.79
N ASP A 754 12.03 -16.71 -46.56
CA ASP A 754 12.27 -15.49 -47.34
C ASP A 754 13.28 -14.60 -46.58
N ILE A 755 14.46 -14.38 -47.16
CA ILE A 755 15.55 -13.62 -46.52
C ILE A 755 15.96 -12.47 -47.44
N PHE A 756 15.54 -11.23 -47.15
CA PHE A 756 15.63 -10.14 -48.12
C PHE A 756 15.92 -8.75 -47.56
N ARG A 757 16.47 -7.86 -48.38
CA ARG A 757 16.77 -6.45 -48.02
C ARG A 757 17.61 -6.25 -46.74
N ASN A 758 18.33 -7.28 -46.30
CA ASN A 758 19.30 -7.15 -45.21
C ASN A 758 20.52 -6.36 -45.71
N SER A 759 21.11 -5.53 -44.85
CA SER A 759 22.17 -4.60 -45.23
C SER A 759 23.49 -5.29 -45.63
N LEU A 760 23.73 -6.48 -45.09
CA LEU A 760 24.86 -7.35 -45.44
C LEU A 760 24.34 -8.67 -46.06
N THR A 761 25.11 -9.75 -45.90
CA THR A 761 24.88 -11.05 -46.53
C THR A 761 23.54 -11.67 -46.10
N GLY A 762 22.77 -12.20 -47.06
CA GLY A 762 21.51 -12.89 -46.77
C GLY A 762 21.69 -14.04 -45.77
N VAL A 763 22.56 -15.01 -46.09
CA VAL A 763 23.02 -16.05 -45.16
C VAL A 763 24.53 -16.13 -45.12
N LEU A 764 25.12 -15.96 -43.94
CA LEU A 764 26.55 -16.13 -43.68
C LEU A 764 26.80 -17.42 -42.91
N ILE A 765 27.64 -18.29 -43.47
CA ILE A 765 28.05 -19.57 -42.86
C ILE A 765 29.57 -19.55 -42.64
N SER A 766 30.01 -19.80 -41.40
CA SER A 766 31.42 -19.67 -41.03
C SER A 766 31.83 -20.58 -39.86
N THR A 767 33.14 -20.66 -39.61
CA THR A 767 33.78 -21.39 -38.51
C THR A 767 33.25 -22.82 -38.35
N SER A 768 33.56 -23.67 -39.34
CA SER A 768 33.22 -25.11 -39.35
C SER A 768 31.72 -25.42 -39.15
N SER A 769 30.83 -24.54 -39.60
CA SER A 769 29.38 -24.74 -39.55
C SER A 769 28.88 -25.53 -40.77
N PHE A 770 27.84 -26.37 -40.58
CA PHE A 770 27.31 -27.27 -41.60
C PHE A 770 25.75 -27.35 -41.57
N PRO A 771 25.05 -26.26 -41.94
CA PRO A 771 23.59 -26.26 -42.04
C PRO A 771 23.09 -26.91 -43.34
N VAL A 772 21.77 -27.13 -43.40
CA VAL A 772 21.05 -27.49 -44.64
C VAL A 772 20.13 -26.32 -45.01
N LEU A 773 20.33 -25.75 -46.20
CA LEU A 773 19.47 -24.71 -46.78
C LEU A 773 18.67 -25.32 -47.93
N ARG A 774 17.35 -25.42 -47.77
CA ARG A 774 16.43 -26.01 -48.76
C ARG A 774 15.32 -25.02 -49.15
N ARG A 775 15.13 -24.77 -50.46
CA ARG A 775 14.00 -23.97 -50.99
C ARG A 775 13.85 -22.55 -50.43
N ASN A 776 14.92 -21.94 -49.92
CA ASN A 776 14.86 -20.55 -49.44
C ASN A 776 14.94 -19.58 -50.61
N ARG A 777 14.33 -18.40 -50.46
CA ARG A 777 14.46 -17.27 -51.39
C ARG A 777 15.30 -16.19 -50.74
N ILE A 778 16.42 -15.82 -51.36
CA ILE A 778 17.41 -14.90 -50.77
C ILE A 778 17.70 -13.76 -51.74
N PHE A 779 17.15 -12.58 -51.48
CA PHE A 779 17.05 -11.54 -52.52
C PHE A 779 17.11 -10.09 -52.04
N ASP A 780 17.35 -9.17 -52.98
CA ASP A 780 17.46 -7.72 -52.74
C ASP A 780 18.48 -7.33 -51.63
N GLY A 781 19.44 -8.20 -51.31
CA GLY A 781 20.41 -8.01 -50.23
C GLY A 781 21.50 -6.98 -50.56
N GLY A 782 21.98 -6.27 -49.52
CA GLY A 782 23.03 -5.25 -49.62
C GLY A 782 24.45 -5.78 -49.88
N ALA A 783 24.64 -7.10 -49.77
CA ALA A 783 25.89 -7.79 -50.10
C ALA A 783 25.63 -9.01 -51.03
N ALA A 784 26.22 -10.17 -50.74
CA ALA A 784 25.96 -11.43 -51.44
C ALA A 784 24.73 -12.15 -50.86
N GLY A 785 24.14 -13.07 -51.63
CA GLY A 785 23.02 -13.89 -51.15
C GLY A 785 23.46 -14.86 -50.04
N ILE A 786 24.41 -15.73 -50.35
CA ILE A 786 25.03 -16.69 -49.42
C ILE A 786 26.55 -16.51 -49.43
N GLU A 787 27.19 -16.43 -48.26
CA GLU A 787 28.64 -16.51 -48.10
C GLU A 787 29.02 -17.71 -47.23
N ILE A 788 30.00 -18.51 -47.67
CA ILE A 788 30.55 -19.62 -46.87
C ILE A 788 32.07 -19.47 -46.72
N THR A 789 32.55 -19.49 -45.47
CA THR A 789 33.92 -19.09 -45.08
C THR A 789 34.51 -19.99 -43.98
N ASN A 790 35.80 -19.85 -43.67
CA ASN A 790 36.46 -20.44 -42.48
C ASN A 790 36.16 -21.94 -42.25
N GLY A 791 36.38 -22.77 -43.28
CA GLY A 791 36.20 -24.23 -43.20
C GLY A 791 34.75 -24.71 -43.04
N ALA A 792 33.76 -23.81 -43.13
CA ALA A 792 32.36 -24.18 -43.14
C ALA A 792 31.93 -24.85 -44.46
N GLY A 793 30.75 -25.46 -44.45
CA GLY A 793 30.13 -26.10 -45.60
C GLY A 793 28.63 -26.23 -45.39
N GLY A 794 28.07 -27.38 -45.76
CA GLY A 794 26.65 -27.68 -45.64
C GLY A 794 26.05 -28.20 -46.96
N VAL A 795 24.72 -28.25 -47.00
CA VAL A 795 23.96 -28.61 -48.22
C VAL A 795 23.11 -27.43 -48.64
N LEU A 796 23.34 -26.93 -49.86
CA LEU A 796 22.48 -25.93 -50.50
C LEU A 796 21.65 -26.64 -51.57
N GLN A 797 20.34 -26.74 -51.36
CA GLN A 797 19.41 -27.43 -52.25
C GLN A 797 18.22 -26.55 -52.69
N ARG A 798 18.02 -26.38 -54.01
CA ARG A 798 16.82 -25.73 -54.59
C ARG A 798 16.53 -24.32 -54.06
N ASN A 799 17.55 -23.56 -53.67
CA ASN A 799 17.37 -22.18 -53.23
C ASN A 799 17.34 -21.23 -54.44
N GLU A 800 16.53 -20.18 -54.36
CA GLU A 800 16.45 -19.09 -55.35
C GLU A 800 17.18 -17.86 -54.80
N ILE A 801 18.15 -17.33 -55.55
CA ILE A 801 19.06 -16.30 -55.03
C ILE A 801 19.29 -15.22 -56.09
N PHE A 802 18.69 -14.04 -55.91
CA PHE A 802 18.57 -13.04 -56.98
C PHE A 802 18.58 -11.59 -56.49
N ASN A 803 18.84 -10.64 -57.40
CA ASN A 803 18.87 -9.18 -57.14
C ASN A 803 19.85 -8.68 -56.05
N ASN A 804 20.72 -9.53 -55.50
CA ASN A 804 21.69 -9.14 -54.48
C ASN A 804 22.77 -8.22 -55.08
N ARG A 805 23.43 -7.40 -54.25
CA ARG A 805 24.43 -6.43 -54.70
C ARG A 805 25.70 -7.07 -55.27
N PHE A 806 26.15 -8.16 -54.66
CA PHE A 806 27.27 -8.98 -55.15
C PHE A 806 26.73 -10.28 -55.76
N ASP A 807 27.57 -11.30 -55.91
CA ASP A 807 27.13 -12.60 -56.43
C ASP A 807 26.10 -13.27 -55.50
N GLY A 808 25.32 -14.21 -56.05
CA GLY A 808 24.36 -14.99 -55.29
C GLY A 808 25.03 -15.92 -54.27
N ILE A 809 26.11 -16.62 -54.64
CA ILE A 809 26.81 -17.55 -53.75
C ILE A 809 28.32 -17.34 -53.82
N CYS A 810 28.91 -16.82 -52.75
CA CYS A 810 30.35 -16.62 -52.61
C CYS A 810 30.96 -17.71 -51.71
N LEU A 811 32.06 -18.34 -52.16
CA LEU A 811 32.77 -19.39 -51.41
C LEU A 811 34.25 -19.01 -51.18
N ALA A 812 34.73 -19.11 -49.93
CA ALA A 812 36.15 -18.87 -49.61
C ALA A 812 37.07 -20.02 -50.09
N THR A 813 38.38 -19.78 -50.15
CA THR A 813 39.37 -20.83 -50.42
C THR A 813 39.23 -22.01 -49.45
N GLY A 814 39.15 -23.22 -49.99
CA GLY A 814 39.02 -24.47 -49.24
C GLY A 814 37.58 -24.85 -48.87
N VAL A 815 36.60 -23.97 -49.09
CA VAL A 815 35.18 -24.23 -48.81
C VAL A 815 34.53 -24.99 -49.98
N LYS A 816 33.81 -26.08 -49.68
CA LYS A 816 33.14 -26.95 -50.66
C LYS A 816 31.78 -27.45 -50.16
N PRO A 817 30.70 -26.65 -50.23
CA PRO A 817 29.35 -27.11 -49.89
C PRO A 817 28.83 -28.10 -50.93
N LYS A 818 27.82 -28.91 -50.55
CA LYS A 818 27.08 -29.74 -51.51
C LYS A 818 26.02 -28.90 -52.21
N MET A 819 26.22 -28.64 -53.50
CA MET A 819 25.32 -27.86 -54.35
C MET A 819 24.34 -28.77 -55.10
N LEU A 820 23.03 -28.51 -54.99
CA LEU A 820 21.97 -29.28 -55.64
C LEU A 820 20.88 -28.35 -56.18
N GLU A 821 20.76 -28.20 -57.51
CA GLU A 821 19.62 -27.52 -58.15
C GLU A 821 19.34 -26.08 -57.65
N ASN A 822 20.34 -25.33 -57.19
CA ASN A 822 20.14 -23.93 -56.80
C ASN A 822 20.09 -23.00 -58.02
N ASN A 823 19.20 -22.01 -57.99
CA ASN A 823 19.03 -21.03 -59.06
C ASN A 823 19.58 -19.66 -58.62
N CYS A 824 20.56 -19.13 -59.36
CA CYS A 824 21.18 -17.83 -59.10
C CYS A 824 21.10 -16.97 -60.36
N HIS A 825 20.38 -15.85 -60.30
CA HIS A 825 20.11 -14.98 -61.46
C HIS A 825 19.98 -13.51 -61.01
N ASP A 826 20.08 -12.56 -61.94
CA ASP A 826 19.83 -11.11 -61.73
C ASP A 826 20.60 -10.41 -60.59
N ASN A 827 21.60 -11.09 -60.01
CA ASN A 827 22.51 -10.52 -59.01
C ASN A 827 23.44 -9.50 -59.69
N LYS A 828 23.70 -8.36 -59.04
CA LYS A 828 24.24 -7.16 -59.69
C LYS A 828 25.75 -7.21 -59.97
N MET A 829 26.47 -8.21 -59.45
CA MET A 829 27.91 -8.41 -59.67
C MET A 829 28.79 -7.17 -59.42
N ALA A 830 28.38 -6.25 -58.54
CA ALA A 830 29.01 -4.93 -58.37
C ALA A 830 30.50 -4.99 -57.96
N LEU A 831 30.95 -6.15 -57.46
CA LEU A 831 32.36 -6.43 -57.19
C LEU A 831 33.16 -6.69 -58.47
N ALA A 832 32.63 -7.52 -59.38
CA ALA A 832 33.25 -7.81 -60.68
C ALA A 832 33.28 -6.55 -61.56
N GLU A 833 32.20 -5.77 -61.58
CA GLU A 833 32.17 -4.46 -62.23
C GLU A 833 33.28 -3.52 -61.72
N ALA A 834 33.52 -3.51 -60.40
CA ALA A 834 34.54 -2.67 -59.80
C ALA A 834 35.97 -3.17 -60.07
N ILE A 835 36.18 -4.49 -60.14
CA ILE A 835 37.44 -5.09 -60.60
C ILE A 835 37.71 -4.62 -62.03
N SER A 836 36.77 -4.87 -62.96
CA SER A 836 36.88 -4.47 -64.38
C SER A 836 37.05 -2.96 -64.59
N ALA A 837 36.50 -2.13 -63.70
CA ALA A 837 36.64 -0.68 -63.74
C ALA A 837 37.93 -0.14 -63.07
N GLY A 838 38.87 -1.01 -62.65
CA GLY A 838 40.13 -0.60 -62.02
C GLY A 838 39.98 0.06 -60.64
N LYS A 839 38.81 -0.06 -59.98
CA LYS A 839 38.51 0.61 -58.70
C LYS A 839 39.14 -0.15 -57.53
N CYS A 840 39.49 0.57 -56.47
CA CYS A 840 39.90 -0.08 -55.22
C CYS A 840 38.66 -0.68 -54.56
N LEU A 841 38.71 -1.96 -54.17
CA LEU A 841 37.53 -2.64 -53.63
C LEU A 841 37.04 -2.05 -52.30
N TYR A 842 37.90 -1.33 -51.56
CA TYR A 842 37.50 -0.50 -50.41
C TYR A 842 36.47 0.59 -50.76
N GLN A 843 36.49 1.13 -51.99
CA GLN A 843 35.52 2.12 -52.46
C GLN A 843 34.13 1.51 -52.70
N VAL A 844 34.05 0.19 -52.83
CA VAL A 844 32.79 -0.56 -53.02
C VAL A 844 32.27 -1.09 -51.68
N SER A 845 33.19 -1.63 -50.86
CA SER A 845 32.88 -2.27 -49.58
C SER A 845 32.70 -1.26 -48.44
N GLY A 846 33.40 -0.12 -48.50
CA GLY A 846 33.63 0.75 -47.36
C GLY A 846 34.29 0.00 -46.20
N SER A 847 34.06 0.50 -44.99
CA SER A 847 34.43 -0.15 -43.72
C SER A 847 33.33 -1.03 -43.11
N SER A 848 32.13 -1.08 -43.73
CA SER A 848 30.94 -1.75 -43.20
C SER A 848 30.63 -3.09 -43.87
N CYS A 849 31.08 -3.31 -45.11
CA CYS A 849 30.89 -4.57 -45.83
C CYS A 849 32.23 -5.27 -46.09
N TYR A 850 32.22 -6.61 -46.12
CA TYR A 850 33.40 -7.45 -46.34
C TYR A 850 33.15 -8.42 -47.50
N PRO A 851 33.04 -7.92 -48.75
CA PRO A 851 32.82 -8.79 -49.90
C PRO A 851 33.97 -9.80 -50.05
N MET A 852 33.64 -11.00 -50.52
CA MET A 852 34.62 -12.05 -50.76
C MET A 852 35.42 -11.75 -52.02
N HIS A 853 36.76 -11.66 -51.92
CA HIS A 853 37.64 -11.49 -53.07
C HIS A 853 39.06 -12.01 -52.80
N ASP A 854 39.93 -11.91 -53.80
CA ASP A 854 41.33 -12.33 -53.70
C ASP A 854 42.13 -11.40 -52.78
N PHE A 855 42.80 -12.02 -51.80
CA PHE A 855 43.69 -11.42 -50.79
C PHE A 855 45.13 -11.57 -51.25
N PHE A 856 45.80 -10.44 -51.47
CA PHE A 856 47.25 -10.36 -51.66
C PHE A 856 47.92 -9.67 -50.46
N ARG A 857 49.12 -10.12 -50.09
CA ARG A 857 50.05 -9.37 -49.21
C ARG A 857 51.22 -8.80 -50.02
N CYS A 858 51.86 -7.73 -49.52
CA CYS A 858 53.00 -7.11 -50.19
C CYS A 858 54.26 -7.24 -49.35
N LEU A 859 55.16 -8.11 -49.79
CA LEU A 859 56.41 -8.44 -49.10
C LEU A 859 57.36 -7.23 -49.07
N THR A 860 57.44 -6.46 -50.16
CA THR A 860 58.28 -5.25 -50.26
C THR A 860 57.86 -4.14 -49.28
N CYS A 861 56.56 -4.00 -48.98
CA CYS A 861 56.07 -2.96 -48.06
C CYS A 861 56.20 -3.34 -46.58
N SER A 862 56.85 -4.46 -46.24
CA SER A 862 56.86 -5.03 -44.88
C SER A 862 55.45 -5.17 -44.29
N SER A 863 54.47 -5.52 -45.14
CA SER A 863 53.09 -5.62 -44.69
C SER A 863 52.96 -6.77 -43.69
N THR A 864 52.66 -6.46 -42.42
CA THR A 864 52.43 -7.49 -41.38
C THR A 864 51.39 -8.52 -41.85
N GLU A 865 51.42 -9.75 -41.33
CA GLU A 865 50.53 -10.85 -41.71
C GLU A 865 49.02 -10.55 -41.70
N ASN A 866 48.62 -9.42 -41.10
CA ASN A 866 47.23 -8.97 -40.98
C ASN A 866 46.79 -7.94 -42.05
N LEU A 867 47.69 -7.43 -42.90
CA LEU A 867 47.35 -6.43 -43.93
C LEU A 867 47.00 -7.09 -45.27
N ALA A 868 45.92 -6.63 -45.89
CA ALA A 868 45.32 -7.28 -47.06
C ALA A 868 44.99 -6.30 -48.20
N ILE A 869 45.51 -6.60 -49.39
CA ILE A 869 45.46 -5.74 -50.58
C ILE A 869 44.61 -6.42 -51.66
N CYS A 870 43.76 -5.64 -52.34
CA CYS A 870 42.93 -6.13 -53.46
C CYS A 870 43.68 -6.11 -54.79
N VAL A 871 43.21 -6.90 -55.76
CA VAL A 871 43.79 -7.06 -57.12
C VAL A 871 44.17 -5.71 -57.77
N ASN A 872 43.25 -4.77 -57.91
CA ASN A 872 43.54 -3.48 -58.56
C ASN A 872 44.60 -2.64 -57.80
N CYS A 873 44.68 -2.79 -56.47
CA CYS A 873 45.72 -2.10 -55.68
C CYS A 873 47.11 -2.74 -55.86
N ILE A 874 47.22 -4.07 -56.05
CA ILE A 874 48.54 -4.64 -56.36
C ILE A 874 49.03 -4.21 -57.74
N GLU A 875 48.13 -4.09 -58.72
CA GLU A 875 48.46 -3.65 -60.09
C GLU A 875 48.87 -2.17 -60.19
N ILE A 876 48.28 -1.27 -59.39
CA ILE A 876 48.47 0.19 -59.54
C ILE A 876 49.27 0.81 -58.38
N CYS A 877 48.96 0.44 -57.12
CA CYS A 877 49.58 1.03 -55.94
C CYS A 877 50.88 0.31 -55.56
N HIS A 878 50.94 -1.01 -55.74
CA HIS A 878 52.11 -1.86 -55.46
C HIS A 878 52.74 -2.44 -56.74
N SER A 879 52.56 -1.76 -57.89
CA SER A 879 53.18 -2.12 -59.17
C SER A 879 54.70 -2.27 -59.01
N GLY A 880 55.25 -3.41 -59.40
CA GLY A 880 56.69 -3.71 -59.28
C GLY A 880 57.16 -4.06 -57.87
N HIS A 881 56.26 -4.22 -56.90
CA HIS A 881 56.57 -4.81 -55.61
C HIS A 881 56.41 -6.33 -55.66
N ASP A 882 57.10 -7.02 -54.76
CA ASP A 882 56.89 -8.44 -54.50
C ASP A 882 55.57 -8.62 -53.73
N VAL A 883 54.65 -9.41 -54.31
CA VAL A 883 53.29 -9.62 -53.83
C VAL A 883 52.91 -11.10 -53.91
N GLU A 884 52.19 -11.57 -52.90
CA GLU A 884 51.85 -12.98 -52.74
C GLU A 884 50.33 -13.12 -52.57
N PHE A 885 49.71 -13.99 -53.37
CA PHE A 885 48.32 -14.40 -53.17
C PHE A 885 48.21 -15.27 -51.92
N VAL A 886 47.35 -14.86 -50.99
CA VAL A 886 47.15 -15.52 -49.69
C VAL A 886 45.95 -16.46 -49.75
N ARG A 887 44.79 -16.00 -50.25
CA ARG A 887 43.54 -16.76 -50.43
C ARG A 887 42.42 -15.90 -51.03
N HIS A 888 41.33 -16.52 -51.44
CA HIS A 888 40.04 -15.88 -51.68
C HIS A 888 39.22 -15.92 -50.38
N ASP A 889 38.89 -14.76 -49.80
CA ASP A 889 38.26 -14.67 -48.46
C ASP A 889 37.57 -13.29 -48.29
N ARG A 890 36.86 -13.10 -47.17
CA ARG A 890 36.21 -11.83 -46.83
C ARG A 890 37.17 -10.88 -46.11
N PHE A 891 37.44 -9.73 -46.73
CA PHE A 891 38.21 -8.64 -46.13
C PHE A 891 37.88 -7.30 -46.83
N PHE A 892 38.49 -6.20 -46.40
CA PHE A 892 38.48 -4.92 -47.13
C PHE A 892 39.92 -4.54 -47.49
N CYS A 893 40.13 -3.80 -48.59
CA CYS A 893 41.49 -3.43 -48.98
C CYS A 893 42.12 -2.39 -48.04
N ASP A 894 43.12 -2.82 -47.25
CA ASP A 894 43.91 -2.00 -46.33
C ASP A 894 44.60 -0.80 -47.00
N CYS A 895 45.07 -0.99 -48.23
CA CYS A 895 45.61 0.11 -49.03
C CYS A 895 44.58 1.23 -49.20
N GLY A 896 43.34 0.87 -49.59
CA GLY A 896 42.24 1.82 -49.73
C GLY A 896 41.76 2.41 -48.40
N ALA A 897 41.84 1.65 -47.31
CA ALA A 897 41.55 2.11 -45.95
C ALA A 897 42.61 3.07 -45.37
N GLY A 898 43.78 3.21 -46.02
CA GLY A 898 44.87 4.06 -45.56
C GLY A 898 45.67 3.48 -44.38
N THR A 899 45.60 2.17 -44.16
CA THR A 899 46.35 1.46 -43.09
C THR A 899 47.75 1.02 -43.55
N THR A 900 48.06 1.15 -44.85
CA THR A 900 49.40 0.92 -45.42
C THR A 900 50.31 2.15 -45.35
N PRO A 901 51.65 2.00 -45.36
CA PRO A 901 52.59 3.13 -45.33
C PRO A 901 52.46 4.12 -46.51
N HIS A 902 51.87 3.69 -47.62
CA HIS A 902 51.61 4.50 -48.80
C HIS A 902 50.10 4.72 -48.97
N THR A 903 49.71 5.93 -49.40
CA THR A 903 48.31 6.26 -49.66
C THR A 903 47.83 5.67 -50.98
N CYS A 904 46.62 5.09 -51.02
CA CYS A 904 46.08 4.49 -52.24
C CYS A 904 45.84 5.52 -53.35
N LYS A 905 46.53 5.35 -54.47
CA LYS A 905 46.38 6.18 -55.68
C LYS A 905 44.98 6.09 -56.29
N ILE A 906 44.34 4.92 -56.16
CA ILE A 906 43.00 4.64 -56.72
C ILE A 906 41.90 5.23 -55.83
N ALA A 907 41.98 5.05 -54.51
CA ALA A 907 40.92 5.49 -53.60
C ALA A 907 40.71 7.02 -53.61
N LEU A 908 41.78 7.77 -53.87
CA LEU A 908 41.78 9.24 -53.95
C LEU A 908 41.17 9.79 -55.25
N SER A 909 41.25 9.06 -56.38
CA SER A 909 40.94 9.60 -57.71
C SER A 909 39.45 9.85 -57.97
N SER A 910 38.57 9.36 -57.09
CA SER A 910 37.12 9.47 -57.22
C SER A 910 36.51 10.69 -56.52
N THR A 911 37.33 11.55 -55.90
CA THR A 911 36.86 12.72 -55.14
C THR A 911 36.61 13.92 -56.06
N THR A 912 35.41 14.01 -56.62
CA THR A 912 34.99 15.24 -57.31
C THR A 912 34.83 16.38 -56.29
N ILE A 913 35.33 17.55 -56.67
CA ILE A 913 35.47 18.75 -55.85
C ILE A 913 34.14 19.21 -55.21
N VAL A 914 34.12 19.30 -53.88
CA VAL A 914 33.55 20.47 -53.18
C VAL A 914 34.61 20.96 -52.20
N ALA A 915 35.16 22.15 -52.49
CA ALA A 915 36.29 22.69 -51.74
C ALA A 915 35.83 23.43 -50.47
N LEU A 916 36.76 23.61 -49.52
CA LEU A 916 37.10 24.97 -49.06
C LEU A 916 38.49 25.01 -48.41
N LYS A 917 39.27 26.02 -48.83
CA LYS A 917 40.58 26.34 -48.27
C LYS A 917 40.41 27.05 -46.92
N SER A 918 41.30 26.82 -45.97
CA SER A 918 41.67 27.84 -44.99
C SER A 918 43.17 27.86 -44.75
N SER A 919 43.83 28.87 -45.31
CA SER A 919 45.24 29.17 -45.14
C SER A 919 45.60 29.52 -43.70
N THR A 920 46.76 29.07 -43.24
CA THR A 920 47.45 29.62 -42.08
C THR A 920 47.93 31.05 -42.36
N GLN A 921 47.30 32.04 -41.73
CA GLN A 921 47.96 33.32 -41.43
C GLN A 921 47.46 33.87 -40.10
N ALA A 922 48.38 34.16 -39.19
CA ALA A 922 48.08 34.73 -37.89
C ALA A 922 47.85 36.24 -38.00
N LYS A 923 46.78 36.75 -37.38
CA LYS A 923 46.70 38.15 -36.93
C LYS A 923 45.88 38.26 -35.65
N LYS A 924 46.41 39.05 -34.70
CA LYS A 924 45.81 39.34 -33.39
C LYS A 924 44.54 40.18 -33.56
N THR A 925 43.48 39.94 -32.80
CA THR A 925 42.76 41.00 -32.05
C THR A 925 41.69 40.46 -31.07
N LYS A 926 41.78 40.97 -29.83
CA LYS A 926 40.80 41.19 -28.75
C LYS A 926 39.48 40.38 -28.64
N SER A 927 39.21 40.01 -27.38
CA SER A 927 37.94 39.50 -26.82
C SER A 927 36.90 40.65 -26.63
N PRO A 928 35.62 40.40 -26.21
CA PRO A 928 35.29 39.86 -24.86
C PRO A 928 34.05 38.91 -24.75
N ARG A 929 34.02 38.14 -23.65
CA ARG A 929 32.89 37.66 -22.79
C ARG A 929 31.56 37.17 -23.44
N ALA A 930 30.86 36.15 -22.94
CA ALA A 930 30.93 35.46 -21.64
C ALA A 930 30.52 33.97 -21.74
N GLY A 931 30.92 33.17 -20.75
CA GLY A 931 30.39 31.81 -20.56
C GLY A 931 30.50 31.35 -19.10
N ARG A 932 29.53 30.56 -18.65
CA ARG A 932 29.61 29.68 -17.48
C ARG A 932 29.14 28.29 -17.89
N SER A 933 29.87 27.28 -17.44
CA SER A 933 29.63 25.86 -17.71
C SER A 933 28.84 25.21 -16.55
N PRO A 934 28.46 23.91 -16.61
CA PRO A 934 29.44 22.84 -16.36
C PRO A 934 29.36 21.59 -17.25
N SER A 935 30.54 21.19 -17.73
CA SER A 935 31.05 19.81 -17.92
C SER A 935 30.14 18.65 -18.40
N ALA A 936 30.42 18.14 -19.60
CA ALA A 936 30.17 16.75 -19.99
C ALA A 936 31.51 16.00 -20.23
N LYS A 937 31.73 14.85 -19.55
CA LYS A 937 32.92 14.01 -19.74
C LYS A 937 32.83 13.22 -21.05
N LYS A 938 33.81 13.37 -21.95
CA LYS A 938 33.96 12.49 -23.13
C LYS A 938 34.28 11.06 -22.68
N ARG A 939 33.39 10.10 -22.95
CA ARG A 939 33.71 8.65 -22.88
C ARG A 939 34.24 8.19 -24.24
N ARG A 940 35.35 7.45 -24.23
CA ARG A 940 35.88 6.76 -25.43
C ARG A 940 34.94 5.62 -25.82
N VAL A 941 34.62 5.52 -27.11
CA VAL A 941 34.04 4.28 -27.68
C VAL A 941 35.19 3.33 -27.97
N ALA A 942 35.12 2.11 -27.45
CA ALA A 942 36.11 1.07 -27.70
C ALA A 942 35.64 0.18 -28.86
N THR A 943 36.43 0.12 -29.93
CA THR A 943 36.24 -0.85 -31.02
C THR A 943 36.67 -2.24 -30.56
N VAL A 944 35.74 -3.21 -30.66
CA VAL A 944 36.02 -4.62 -30.36
C VAL A 944 36.86 -5.21 -31.52
N ARG A 945 38.06 -5.70 -31.20
CA ARG A 945 38.86 -6.49 -32.14
C ARG A 945 38.34 -7.93 -32.17
N CYS A 946 38.00 -8.43 -33.35
CA CYS A 946 37.78 -9.86 -33.57
C CYS A 946 39.15 -10.57 -33.65
N SER A 947 39.40 -11.56 -32.79
CA SER A 947 40.63 -12.34 -32.80
C SER A 947 40.62 -13.39 -33.93
N ARG A 948 41.69 -13.42 -34.72
CA ARG A 948 42.01 -14.54 -35.64
C ARG A 948 42.97 -15.49 -34.92
N SER A 949 42.68 -16.79 -34.96
CA SER A 949 43.50 -17.84 -34.34
C SER A 949 44.55 -18.39 -35.30
N SER A 950 45.82 -18.42 -34.88
CA SER A 950 46.90 -19.14 -35.57
C SER A 950 47.52 -20.17 -34.62
N THR A 951 47.43 -21.45 -34.96
CA THR A 951 48.00 -22.55 -34.17
C THR A 951 49.50 -22.69 -34.38
N ARG A 952 50.28 -22.75 -33.29
CA ARG A 952 51.61 -23.40 -33.32
C ARG A 952 51.88 -24.10 -31.98
N ASN A 953 52.02 -25.43 -32.02
CA ASN A 953 52.37 -26.25 -30.86
C ASN A 953 53.79 -25.95 -30.35
N GLN A 954 53.95 -25.80 -29.05
CA GLN A 954 55.06 -26.40 -28.29
C GLN A 954 54.75 -26.48 -26.79
N ASN A 955 55.20 -27.56 -26.15
CA ASN A 955 54.83 -27.92 -24.77
C ASN A 955 55.53 -27.07 -23.71
N ARG A 956 54.79 -26.55 -22.72
CA ARG A 956 54.88 -26.97 -21.30
C ARG A 956 53.96 -26.17 -20.35
N ASN A 957 53.43 -26.88 -19.36
CA ASN A 957 52.90 -26.43 -18.06
C ASN A 957 51.64 -25.54 -18.01
N GLN A 958 50.51 -26.22 -17.77
CA GLN A 958 49.46 -25.98 -16.76
C GLN A 958 49.18 -24.57 -16.18
N SER A 959 47.88 -24.36 -15.92
CA SER A 959 47.20 -23.26 -15.19
C SER A 959 46.96 -21.98 -15.99
N GLY A 960 45.71 -21.47 -15.98
CA GLY A 960 45.37 -20.15 -16.52
C GLY A 960 44.20 -20.03 -17.51
N VAL A 961 43.16 -20.88 -17.46
CA VAL A 961 41.87 -20.61 -18.12
C VAL A 961 40.75 -20.83 -17.11
N ASP A 962 40.34 -19.75 -16.44
CA ASP A 962 39.05 -19.57 -15.76
C ASP A 962 38.98 -18.11 -15.32
N ASN A 963 38.15 -17.29 -15.98
CA ASN A 963 37.70 -15.97 -15.50
C ASN A 963 36.66 -15.36 -16.45
N LEU A 964 35.46 -15.92 -16.44
CA LEU A 964 34.22 -15.24 -16.82
C LEU A 964 32.95 -15.88 -16.20
N ASP A 965 33.08 -16.97 -15.43
CA ASP A 965 31.99 -17.64 -14.70
C ASP A 965 31.73 -17.08 -13.27
N SER A 966 32.49 -16.07 -12.83
CA SER A 966 32.54 -15.63 -11.42
C SER A 966 31.82 -14.31 -11.09
N MET A 967 30.68 -14.01 -11.73
CA MET A 967 29.79 -12.90 -11.31
C MET A 967 28.27 -13.20 -11.42
N SER A 968 27.85 -14.44 -11.17
CA SER A 968 26.41 -14.79 -11.08
C SER A 968 26.06 -15.93 -10.13
N SER A 969 26.88 -16.21 -9.10
CA SER A 969 26.72 -17.39 -8.24
C SER A 969 26.92 -17.17 -6.72
N GLU A 970 26.91 -15.91 -6.24
CA GLU A 970 27.09 -15.60 -4.80
C GLU A 970 25.99 -14.68 -4.22
N ILE A 971 24.71 -14.97 -4.45
CA ILE A 971 23.61 -14.57 -3.53
C ILE A 971 22.50 -15.64 -3.57
N TYR A 972 22.73 -16.84 -3.02
CA TYR A 972 21.66 -17.78 -2.64
C TYR A 972 22.12 -18.78 -1.57
N SER A 973 22.19 -18.31 -0.33
CA SER A 973 22.17 -19.14 0.87
C SER A 973 21.75 -18.26 2.06
N ILE A 974 20.94 -18.85 2.98
CA ILE A 974 20.20 -18.21 4.10
C ILE A 974 18.80 -17.69 3.69
N GLY A 975 17.76 -18.26 4.30
CA GLY A 975 16.35 -17.84 4.11
C GLY A 975 15.35 -19.01 4.14
N LEU A 976 15.30 -19.73 5.27
CA LEU A 976 14.12 -20.50 5.71
C LEU A 976 13.28 -19.61 6.61
#